data_AF-A0A7W9IFJ7-F1
#
_entry.id   AF-A0A7W9IFJ7-F1
#
_cell.length_a   1.000
_cell.length_b   1.000
_cell.length_c   1.000
_cell.angle_alpha   90.00
_cell.angle_beta   90.00
_cell.angle_gamma   90.00
#
_symmetry.space_group_name_H-M   'P 1'
#
loop_
_entity.id
_entity.type
_entity.pdbx_description
1 polymer ?
#
loop_
_entity_poly.entity_id
_entity_poly.type
_entity_poly.pdbx_seq_one_letter_code
_entity_poly.pdbx_strand_id
1 'polypeptide(L)'
;MKRSLAALTLAALVAAPLPAARAAAPGFDYGEALQKSIWFYEAQQSGKLPSWNRVGWRGDSALDDGEDAGLDLTGGWYDAGDHVKFGLPMAATTTMLAWGAVEYRDAYASSGQLTHLLNNLRFVNDYFVKAHPAPNVLYGQVGHGGRDHAWWGPAEAMQMDRPAFKIDSSCGGSDLAGETAAAMAASSIVFRPTDPSYADKLVTHARQLYTFADTVRKKYSDCITDAAGYYQSWSGYNDELVWGAIWLHRATGEAAYLAKAEAYYDNLGTEPQSTTKSYRWTIAWDDKSYGAYVLLHKLTGKQRYLDDANRWLDYWTVGVNGQRVRYSPGGQAVLDRWGSLRYAANTAFAALVHSDTITDAERRTRYHDFAKRQIDYALGDNPRNSSYVIGFGVNPPKNPHHRTAHGSWTDQLTNPVETRHTLYGALVGGPPDPDDKYTDKRDDYVMNEVATDYNAGFTSALARLYSEYGGSPAAGFPAGETPDGPEIFVEAGVNASGAAFTEIKAIVRNQSAWPARPLTDGSFRYYFTLDGDTTANQITVSSAYTQCKAPTGPTLLSGKTYFVTVDCSGTPISPAGQSQHRREVQFRIASSGTWDPANDWSYKGVATTPGSTPVRVENITLHSGTKRIWGTPPGEEPPPQEDEVAPSRPGKPAVTAVTASGARLTWAASTDNVGVTGYDVHRGTARVGTATGPAFDLTGLSPATPYTVHVVARDAAGNSSPASESVSFTTAEAPAGGCTAVYKVGNSWQGAFQGEVTVRNESASAITGWTVTWRFPDGQTISQLWNGTHTQTGSDVSVKNVAWNGALAPAASASFGFTASHGGTNGVPTPVACAAS
;
A
#
# COMPACT_ATOMS: atom_id res chain seq x y z
N MET A 1 35.05 -8.22 74.34
CA MET A 1 33.73 -7.62 74.65
C MET A 1 33.55 -6.39 73.77
N LYS A 2 32.39 -6.30 73.12
CA LYS A 2 31.85 -5.23 72.26
C LYS A 2 32.56 -5.00 70.91
N ARG A 3 31.76 -5.14 69.85
CA ARG A 3 32.10 -5.37 68.45
C ARG A 3 32.41 -4.05 67.72
N SER A 4 33.52 -4.01 66.99
CA SER A 4 33.73 -3.09 65.86
C SER A 4 33.91 -3.95 64.61
N LEU A 5 32.84 -4.16 63.84
CA LEU A 5 32.93 -4.68 62.47
C LEU A 5 32.94 -3.47 61.53
N ALA A 6 34.04 -3.28 60.83
CA ALA A 6 34.11 -2.40 59.68
C ALA A 6 33.23 -2.97 58.56
N ALA A 7 32.22 -2.23 58.14
CA ALA A 7 31.43 -2.56 56.95
C ALA A 7 32.21 -2.09 55.70
N LEU A 8 32.61 -3.05 54.87
CA LEU A 8 33.04 -2.78 53.49
C LEU A 8 31.84 -2.26 52.70
N THR A 9 31.87 -0.99 52.28
CA THR A 9 30.96 -0.47 51.26
C THR A 9 31.41 -0.95 49.88
N LEU A 10 30.64 -1.88 49.31
CA LEU A 10 30.74 -2.33 47.93
C LEU A 10 30.26 -1.17 47.01
N ALA A 11 31.18 -0.51 46.30
CA ALA A 11 30.81 0.45 45.28
C ALA A 11 30.26 -0.30 44.06
N ALA A 12 28.94 -0.25 43.87
CA ALA A 12 28.31 -0.71 42.64
C ALA A 12 28.65 0.27 41.51
N LEU A 13 29.60 -0.10 40.64
CA LEU A 13 29.75 0.54 39.34
C LEU A 13 28.53 0.17 38.50
N VAL A 14 27.59 1.10 38.39
CA VAL A 14 26.56 1.07 37.36
C VAL A 14 27.28 1.30 36.04
N ALA A 15 27.46 0.25 35.25
CA ALA A 15 27.90 0.37 33.87
C ALA A 15 26.84 1.17 33.11
N ALA A 16 27.16 2.39 32.70
CA ALA A 16 26.34 3.13 31.76
C ALA A 16 26.18 2.28 30.49
N PRO A 17 24.99 2.21 29.88
CA PRO A 17 24.82 1.52 28.61
C PRO A 17 25.76 2.17 27.61
N LEU A 18 26.61 1.35 26.97
CA LEU A 18 27.37 1.80 25.82
C LEU A 18 26.38 2.38 24.80
N PRO A 19 26.66 3.55 24.21
CA PRO A 19 25.85 4.04 23.11
C PRO A 19 25.87 2.97 22.02
N ALA A 20 24.68 2.52 21.60
CA ALA A 20 24.55 1.63 20.45
C ALA A 20 25.40 2.21 19.30
N ALA A 21 26.23 1.35 18.70
CA ALA A 21 27.01 1.74 17.53
C ALA A 21 26.04 2.37 16.53
N ARG A 22 26.32 3.61 16.14
CA ARG A 22 25.54 4.33 15.14
C ARG A 22 25.63 3.51 13.86
N ALA A 23 24.52 2.90 13.43
CA ALA A 23 24.48 2.13 12.19
C ALA A 23 25.05 3.01 11.06
N ALA A 24 25.93 2.43 10.23
CA ALA A 24 26.40 3.11 9.04
C ALA A 24 25.17 3.52 8.21
N ALA A 25 25.17 4.76 7.68
CA ALA A 25 24.06 5.22 6.85
C ALA A 25 23.84 4.21 5.70
N PRO A 26 22.59 3.77 5.46
CA PRO A 26 22.34 2.76 4.45
C PRO A 26 22.71 3.30 3.07
N GLY A 27 23.28 2.42 2.22
CA GLY A 27 23.58 2.76 0.81
C GLY A 27 22.31 2.92 -0.04
N PHE A 28 21.22 2.26 0.36
CA PHE A 28 19.89 2.32 -0.24
C PHE A 28 18.81 2.25 0.83
N ASP A 29 17.63 2.81 0.59
CA ASP A 29 16.53 2.73 1.54
C ASP A 29 15.86 1.34 1.52
N TYR A 30 16.41 0.40 2.32
CA TYR A 30 15.88 -0.97 2.40
C TYR A 30 14.46 -1.01 2.97
N GLY A 31 14.06 -0.04 3.79
CA GLY A 31 12.71 0.05 4.35
C GLY A 31 11.67 0.39 3.27
N GLU A 32 11.98 1.35 2.39
CA GLU A 32 11.14 1.66 1.23
C GLU A 32 11.09 0.50 0.24
N ALA A 33 12.23 -0.13 -0.08
CA ALA A 33 12.28 -1.29 -0.97
C ALA A 33 11.42 -2.44 -0.43
N LEU A 34 11.51 -2.73 0.88
CA LEU A 34 10.71 -3.75 1.55
C LEU A 34 9.21 -3.45 1.49
N GLN A 35 8.81 -2.21 1.80
CA GLN A 35 7.42 -1.75 1.74
C GLN A 35 6.83 -1.96 0.34
N LYS A 36 7.57 -1.58 -0.70
CA LYS A 36 7.13 -1.74 -2.10
C LYS A 36 7.10 -3.21 -2.50
N SER A 37 8.11 -4.01 -2.13
CA SER A 37 8.15 -5.43 -2.46
C SER A 37 6.99 -6.22 -1.84
N ILE A 38 6.52 -5.83 -0.65
CA ILE A 38 5.32 -6.41 -0.04
C ILE A 38 4.03 -5.94 -0.76
N TRP A 39 3.98 -4.69 -1.20
CA TRP A 39 2.85 -4.16 -1.96
C TRP A 39 2.68 -4.86 -3.31
N PHE A 40 3.77 -5.27 -3.97
CA PHE A 40 3.70 -6.06 -5.21
C PHE A 40 2.78 -7.29 -5.08
N TYR A 41 2.84 -8.03 -3.97
CA TYR A 41 1.95 -9.19 -3.78
C TYR A 41 0.47 -8.81 -3.64
N GLU A 42 0.14 -7.60 -3.18
CA GLU A 42 -1.23 -7.08 -3.20
C GLU A 42 -1.71 -6.88 -4.65
N ALA A 43 -0.80 -6.46 -5.54
CA ALA A 43 -1.07 -6.27 -6.97
C ALA A 43 -1.16 -7.58 -7.76
N GLN A 44 -0.73 -8.71 -7.19
CA GLN A 44 -0.88 -10.04 -7.79
C GLN A 44 -2.15 -10.78 -7.34
N GLN A 45 -2.95 -10.24 -6.43
CA GLN A 45 -4.11 -10.96 -5.86
C GLN A 45 -5.19 -11.26 -6.91
N SER A 46 -5.69 -12.49 -6.96
CA SER A 46 -6.82 -12.92 -7.80
C SER A 46 -8.08 -13.10 -6.95
N GLY A 47 -9.27 -13.22 -7.56
CA GLY A 47 -10.53 -13.35 -6.86
C GLY A 47 -11.10 -12.00 -6.40
N LYS A 48 -11.98 -12.06 -5.40
CA LYS A 48 -12.53 -10.88 -4.74
C LYS A 48 -11.46 -10.20 -3.89
N LEU A 49 -11.19 -8.93 -4.16
CA LEU A 49 -10.17 -8.19 -3.44
C LEU A 49 -10.66 -7.81 -2.03
N PRO A 50 -9.81 -7.95 -1.01
CA PRO A 50 -10.14 -7.56 0.35
C PRO A 50 -10.11 -6.04 0.49
N SER A 51 -10.91 -5.48 1.42
CA SER A 51 -10.99 -4.03 1.65
C SER A 51 -9.70 -3.38 2.14
N TRP A 52 -8.70 -4.17 2.56
CA TRP A 52 -7.38 -3.70 2.96
C TRP A 52 -6.37 -3.68 1.80
N ASN A 53 -6.72 -4.23 0.63
CA ASN A 53 -5.88 -4.14 -0.57
C ASN A 53 -5.71 -2.66 -0.92
N ARG A 54 -4.46 -2.23 -1.14
CA ARG A 54 -4.13 -0.82 -1.34
C ARG A 54 -3.98 -0.43 -2.81
N VAL A 55 -4.23 -1.34 -3.75
CA VAL A 55 -3.92 -1.16 -5.17
C VAL A 55 -5.13 -0.55 -5.88
N GLY A 56 -5.10 0.77 -6.10
CA GLY A 56 -6.25 1.52 -6.65
C GLY A 56 -6.68 1.11 -8.07
N TRP A 57 -5.81 0.49 -8.85
CA TRP A 57 -6.09 0.04 -10.21
C TRP A 57 -6.42 -1.45 -10.34
N ARG A 58 -6.44 -2.19 -9.22
CA ARG A 58 -6.86 -3.60 -9.21
C ARG A 58 -8.32 -3.72 -8.77
N GLY A 59 -9.06 -4.58 -9.46
CA GLY A 59 -10.44 -4.93 -9.13
C GLY A 59 -10.62 -6.44 -8.92
N ASP A 60 -11.85 -6.80 -8.57
CA ASP A 60 -12.28 -8.20 -8.52
C ASP A 60 -12.06 -8.87 -9.88
N SER A 61 -11.46 -10.07 -9.88
CA SER A 61 -11.16 -10.81 -11.11
C SER A 61 -11.27 -12.31 -10.88
N ALA A 62 -11.48 -13.09 -11.95
CA ALA A 62 -11.52 -14.56 -11.90
C ALA A 62 -12.50 -15.10 -10.82
N LEU A 63 -13.69 -14.49 -10.73
CA LEU A 63 -14.67 -14.79 -9.68
C LEU A 63 -15.31 -16.18 -9.81
N ASP A 64 -15.17 -16.81 -10.97
CA ASP A 64 -15.73 -18.13 -11.29
C ASP A 64 -14.67 -19.24 -11.19
N ASP A 65 -13.46 -18.92 -10.67
CA ASP A 65 -12.37 -19.90 -10.50
C ASP A 65 -12.85 -21.09 -9.63
N GLY A 66 -12.85 -22.29 -10.23
CA GLY A 66 -13.23 -23.54 -9.59
C GLY A 66 -14.67 -24.00 -9.83
N GLU A 67 -15.51 -23.20 -10.51
CA GLU A 67 -16.89 -23.60 -10.85
C GLU A 67 -16.93 -24.89 -11.68
N ASP A 68 -15.97 -25.09 -12.59
CA ASP A 68 -15.82 -26.29 -13.40
C ASP A 68 -15.54 -27.57 -12.56
N ALA A 69 -14.99 -27.38 -11.37
CA ALA A 69 -14.73 -28.42 -10.38
C ALA A 69 -15.80 -28.48 -9.26
N GLY A 70 -16.80 -27.59 -9.27
CA GLY A 70 -17.80 -27.47 -8.21
C GLY A 70 -17.23 -26.99 -6.87
N LEU A 71 -16.17 -26.18 -6.89
CA LEU A 71 -15.48 -25.62 -5.73
C LEU A 71 -15.35 -24.10 -5.84
N ASP A 72 -15.22 -23.42 -4.70
CA ASP A 72 -14.68 -22.05 -4.69
C ASP A 72 -13.15 -22.14 -4.66
N LEU A 73 -12.52 -21.84 -5.79
CA LEU A 73 -11.06 -21.70 -5.90
C LEU A 73 -10.65 -20.25 -6.14
N THR A 74 -11.50 -19.26 -5.85
CA THR A 74 -11.15 -17.84 -5.91
C THR A 74 -10.10 -17.47 -4.85
N GLY A 75 -9.29 -16.44 -5.13
CA GLY A 75 -8.16 -16.04 -4.29
C GLY A 75 -6.82 -16.47 -4.86
N GLY A 76 -5.76 -16.37 -4.04
CA GLY A 76 -4.39 -16.71 -4.45
C GLY A 76 -3.76 -15.63 -5.32
N TRP A 77 -2.56 -15.88 -5.82
CA TRP A 77 -1.83 -14.91 -6.65
C TRP A 77 -1.78 -15.33 -8.11
N TYR A 78 -1.88 -14.37 -9.01
CA TYR A 78 -1.36 -14.55 -10.36
C TYR A 78 0.16 -14.69 -10.31
N ASP A 79 0.70 -15.58 -11.13
CA ASP A 79 2.08 -16.03 -11.02
C ASP A 79 3.09 -14.93 -11.39
N ALA A 80 2.93 -14.36 -12.59
CA ALA A 80 3.88 -13.43 -13.19
C ALA A 80 3.18 -12.22 -13.83
N GLY A 81 3.52 -11.89 -15.08
CA GLY A 81 2.78 -10.96 -15.92
C GLY A 81 1.48 -11.53 -16.53
N ASP A 82 1.18 -12.79 -16.25
CA ASP A 82 0.05 -13.58 -16.73
C ASP A 82 -1.05 -13.71 -15.66
N HIS A 83 -2.10 -14.51 -15.94
CA HIS A 83 -3.21 -14.71 -15.01
C HIS A 83 -3.44 -16.18 -14.62
N VAL A 84 -2.49 -17.07 -14.92
CA VAL A 84 -2.53 -18.43 -14.40
C VAL A 84 -2.12 -18.44 -12.93
N LYS A 85 -2.81 -19.25 -12.14
CA LYS A 85 -2.44 -19.53 -10.75
C LYS A 85 -1.65 -20.83 -10.69
N PHE A 86 -0.33 -20.76 -10.86
CA PHE A 86 0.55 -21.93 -10.72
C PHE A 86 0.86 -22.22 -9.25
N GLY A 87 0.43 -23.37 -8.76
CA GLY A 87 0.49 -23.70 -7.33
C GLY A 87 1.90 -23.90 -6.80
N LEU A 88 2.81 -24.51 -7.58
CA LEU A 88 4.18 -24.80 -7.12
C LEU A 88 4.99 -23.52 -6.84
N PRO A 89 5.15 -22.57 -7.77
CA PRO A 89 5.84 -21.30 -7.50
C PRO A 89 5.10 -20.42 -6.48
N MET A 90 3.77 -20.45 -6.43
CA MET A 90 2.98 -19.74 -5.42
C MET A 90 3.26 -20.27 -4.01
N ALA A 91 3.34 -21.59 -3.84
CA ALA A 91 3.68 -22.22 -2.57
C ALA A 91 5.13 -21.92 -2.18
N ALA A 92 6.08 -22.06 -3.11
CA ALA A 92 7.49 -21.74 -2.87
C ALA A 92 7.70 -20.27 -2.45
N THR A 93 7.02 -19.34 -3.11
CA THR A 93 6.98 -17.92 -2.74
C THR A 93 6.49 -17.76 -1.30
N THR A 94 5.37 -18.40 -0.97
CA THR A 94 4.77 -18.33 0.36
C THR A 94 5.73 -18.84 1.43
N THR A 95 6.42 -19.96 1.19
CA THR A 95 7.41 -20.50 2.12
C THR A 95 8.59 -19.56 2.31
N MET A 96 9.11 -18.95 1.23
CA MET A 96 10.25 -18.03 1.29
C MET A 96 9.92 -16.72 2.02
N LEU A 97 8.72 -16.17 1.81
CA LEU A 97 8.21 -15.01 2.57
C LEU A 97 8.02 -15.34 4.05
N ALA A 98 7.40 -16.49 4.34
CA ALA A 98 7.23 -16.96 5.71
C ALA A 98 8.59 -17.23 6.38
N TRP A 99 9.56 -17.79 5.66
CA TRP A 99 10.92 -18.00 6.17
C TRP A 99 11.55 -16.66 6.57
N GLY A 100 11.51 -15.65 5.72
CA GLY A 100 11.99 -14.30 6.06
C GLY A 100 11.33 -13.76 7.34
N ALA A 101 10.01 -13.93 7.48
CA ALA A 101 9.28 -13.51 8.66
C ALA A 101 9.61 -14.30 9.93
N VAL A 102 9.91 -15.60 9.80
CA VAL A 102 10.34 -16.46 10.91
C VAL A 102 11.72 -16.03 11.41
N GLU A 103 12.64 -15.67 10.52
CA GLU A 103 13.99 -15.25 10.91
C GLU A 103 14.02 -13.79 11.40
N TYR A 104 13.26 -12.90 10.76
CA TYR A 104 13.43 -11.45 10.89
C TYR A 104 12.13 -10.69 11.18
N ARG A 105 11.23 -11.29 11.99
CA ARG A 105 9.92 -10.70 12.33
C ARG A 105 10.01 -9.25 12.82
N ASP A 106 10.98 -8.95 13.67
CA ASP A 106 11.16 -7.62 14.26
C ASP A 106 11.49 -6.56 13.20
N ALA A 107 12.15 -6.96 12.11
CA ALA A 107 12.46 -6.09 10.98
C ALA A 107 11.17 -5.69 10.24
N TYR A 108 10.26 -6.64 10.00
CA TYR A 108 8.94 -6.34 9.44
C TYR A 108 8.10 -5.49 10.41
N ALA A 109 8.19 -5.74 11.72
CA ALA A 109 7.44 -4.96 12.71
C ALA A 109 7.93 -3.51 12.78
N SER A 110 9.24 -3.30 12.91
CA SER A 110 9.83 -1.96 13.05
C SER A 110 9.80 -1.14 11.76
N SER A 111 9.78 -1.78 10.58
CA SER A 111 9.48 -1.10 9.29
C SER A 111 8.00 -0.81 9.07
N GLY A 112 7.11 -1.25 9.96
CA GLY A 112 5.66 -1.11 9.80
C GLY A 112 5.03 -2.03 8.75
N GLN A 113 5.78 -3.01 8.24
CA GLN A 113 5.34 -3.89 7.15
C GLN A 113 4.75 -5.22 7.60
N LEU A 114 4.86 -5.58 8.89
CA LEU A 114 4.39 -6.86 9.40
C LEU A 114 2.90 -7.11 9.11
N THR A 115 2.04 -6.12 9.30
CA THR A 115 0.59 -6.26 9.02
C THR A 115 0.34 -6.57 7.54
N HIS A 116 1.03 -5.88 6.62
CA HIS A 116 0.90 -6.11 5.19
C HIS A 116 1.40 -7.50 4.78
N LEU A 117 2.51 -7.94 5.36
CA LEU A 117 3.02 -9.30 5.16
C LEU A 117 2.03 -10.35 5.67
N LEU A 118 1.47 -10.17 6.87
CA LEU A 118 0.48 -11.09 7.44
C LEU A 118 -0.80 -11.13 6.58
N ASN A 119 -1.24 -10.00 6.03
CA ASN A 119 -2.37 -9.95 5.12
C ASN A 119 -2.10 -10.76 3.84
N ASN A 120 -0.93 -10.57 3.22
CA ASN A 120 -0.53 -11.32 2.04
C ASN A 120 -0.38 -12.83 2.30
N LEU A 121 0.30 -13.22 3.38
CA LEU A 121 0.43 -14.62 3.77
C LEU A 121 -0.94 -15.25 4.07
N ARG A 122 -1.86 -14.51 4.69
CA ARG A 122 -3.22 -15.01 4.93
C ARG A 122 -3.96 -15.23 3.62
N PHE A 123 -3.93 -14.24 2.72
CA PHE A 123 -4.64 -14.27 1.44
C PHE A 123 -4.28 -15.51 0.62
N VAL A 124 -2.99 -15.81 0.49
CA VAL A 124 -2.53 -16.99 -0.27
C VAL A 124 -2.78 -18.31 0.47
N ASN A 125 -2.64 -18.36 1.79
CA ASN A 125 -2.91 -19.59 2.55
C ASN A 125 -4.41 -19.90 2.62
N ASP A 126 -5.30 -18.90 2.63
CA ASP A 126 -6.74 -19.11 2.52
C ASP A 126 -7.09 -19.76 1.17
N TYR A 127 -6.40 -19.38 0.09
CA TYR A 127 -6.48 -20.10 -1.20
C TYR A 127 -5.97 -21.55 -1.10
N PHE A 128 -4.83 -21.81 -0.46
CA PHE A 128 -4.35 -23.19 -0.28
C PHE A 128 -5.31 -24.05 0.55
N VAL A 129 -5.97 -23.47 1.54
CA VAL A 129 -7.04 -24.15 2.29
C VAL A 129 -8.20 -24.54 1.36
N LYS A 130 -8.68 -23.60 0.52
CA LYS A 130 -9.74 -23.88 -0.46
C LYS A 130 -9.32 -24.95 -1.47
N ALA A 131 -8.08 -24.87 -1.95
CA ALA A 131 -7.49 -25.79 -2.91
C ALA A 131 -7.22 -27.19 -2.35
N HIS A 132 -7.28 -27.38 -1.02
CA HIS A 132 -7.11 -28.68 -0.35
C HIS A 132 -8.43 -29.16 0.28
N PRO A 133 -9.42 -29.58 -0.53
CA PRO A 133 -10.76 -29.96 -0.04
C PRO A 133 -10.79 -31.33 0.67
N ALA A 134 -9.76 -32.17 0.48
CA ALA A 134 -9.65 -33.49 1.09
C ALA A 134 -8.17 -33.87 1.29
N PRO A 135 -7.83 -34.76 2.25
CA PRO A 135 -6.44 -34.99 2.67
C PRO A 135 -5.43 -35.38 1.57
N ASN A 136 -5.90 -36.01 0.49
CA ASN A 136 -5.07 -36.45 -0.63
C ASN A 136 -5.56 -35.84 -1.97
N VAL A 137 -6.11 -34.62 -1.93
CA VAL A 137 -6.57 -33.87 -3.11
C VAL A 137 -6.09 -32.43 -2.97
N LEU A 138 -5.29 -31.96 -3.92
CA LEU A 138 -4.81 -30.58 -3.97
C LEU A 138 -4.99 -30.02 -5.37
N TYR A 139 -5.72 -28.92 -5.50
CA TYR A 139 -5.81 -28.14 -6.73
C TYR A 139 -4.55 -27.31 -6.89
N GLY A 140 -3.76 -27.67 -7.90
CA GLY A 140 -2.43 -27.13 -8.14
C GLY A 140 -2.39 -26.05 -9.20
N GLN A 141 -3.46 -25.87 -9.97
CA GLN A 141 -3.49 -24.87 -11.03
C GLN A 141 -4.92 -24.43 -11.32
N VAL A 142 -5.12 -23.13 -11.56
CA VAL A 142 -6.35 -22.59 -12.15
C VAL A 142 -5.99 -21.67 -13.30
N GLY A 143 -6.62 -21.89 -14.46
CA GLY A 143 -6.23 -21.29 -15.73
C GLY A 143 -5.35 -22.24 -16.56
N HIS A 144 -5.42 -22.12 -17.88
CA HIS A 144 -4.63 -22.92 -18.82
C HIS A 144 -3.61 -22.01 -19.51
N GLY A 145 -2.32 -22.32 -19.40
CA GLY A 145 -1.24 -21.44 -19.84
C GLY A 145 -1.38 -20.99 -21.29
N GLY A 146 -1.60 -21.93 -22.22
CA GLY A 146 -1.77 -21.57 -23.63
C GLY A 146 -2.96 -20.64 -23.94
N ARG A 147 -4.08 -20.73 -23.20
CA ARG A 147 -5.26 -19.88 -23.41
C ARG A 147 -5.09 -18.50 -22.78
N ASP A 148 -4.52 -18.49 -21.58
CA ASP A 148 -4.19 -17.28 -20.84
C ASP A 148 -3.16 -16.44 -21.60
N HIS A 149 -2.10 -17.11 -22.07
CA HIS A 149 -0.98 -16.44 -22.74
C HIS A 149 -1.31 -15.94 -24.15
N ALA A 150 -2.38 -16.47 -24.77
CA ALA A 150 -2.86 -16.03 -26.06
C ALA A 150 -3.59 -14.67 -26.03
N TRP A 151 -3.81 -14.10 -24.84
CA TRP A 151 -4.53 -12.84 -24.66
C TRP A 151 -3.72 -11.84 -23.82
N TRP A 152 -3.85 -10.55 -24.13
CA TRP A 152 -3.12 -9.45 -23.47
C TRP A 152 -4.06 -8.30 -23.04
N GLY A 153 -4.61 -8.40 -21.84
CA GLY A 153 -5.42 -7.34 -21.22
C GLY A 153 -5.49 -7.48 -19.70
N PRO A 154 -6.25 -6.63 -18.99
CA PRO A 154 -6.32 -6.63 -17.54
C PRO A 154 -7.12 -7.81 -16.95
N ALA A 155 -6.69 -8.35 -15.81
CA ALA A 155 -7.30 -9.53 -15.17
C ALA A 155 -8.83 -9.43 -14.98
N GLU A 156 -9.33 -8.25 -14.68
CA GLU A 156 -10.74 -7.93 -14.44
C GLU A 156 -11.62 -8.11 -15.69
N ALA A 157 -11.01 -8.23 -16.88
CA ALA A 157 -11.69 -8.33 -18.16
C ALA A 157 -11.43 -9.66 -18.90
N MET A 158 -10.86 -10.67 -18.23
CA MET A 158 -10.66 -12.00 -18.81
C MET A 158 -11.96 -12.60 -19.36
N GLN A 159 -11.87 -13.24 -20.52
CA GLN A 159 -13.03 -13.84 -21.22
C GLN A 159 -12.84 -15.34 -21.53
N MET A 160 -11.63 -15.86 -21.37
CA MET A 160 -11.33 -17.26 -21.64
C MET A 160 -11.73 -18.15 -20.46
N ASP A 161 -12.03 -19.42 -20.74
CA ASP A 161 -12.25 -20.42 -19.69
C ASP A 161 -10.96 -20.63 -18.87
N ARG A 162 -11.14 -20.77 -17.55
CA ARG A 162 -10.04 -20.95 -16.59
C ARG A 162 -10.18 -22.28 -15.84
N PRO A 163 -9.79 -23.41 -16.46
CA PRO A 163 -10.00 -24.73 -15.88
C PRO A 163 -9.18 -24.96 -14.60
N ALA A 164 -9.73 -25.74 -13.68
CA ALA A 164 -9.09 -26.13 -12.44
C ALA A 164 -8.44 -27.51 -12.54
N PHE A 165 -7.13 -27.59 -12.27
CA PHE A 165 -6.36 -28.83 -12.29
C PHE A 165 -5.90 -29.23 -10.89
N LYS A 166 -5.90 -30.54 -10.63
CA LYS A 166 -5.56 -31.10 -9.32
C LYS A 166 -4.58 -32.25 -9.43
N ILE A 167 -3.92 -32.50 -8.32
CA ILE A 167 -3.25 -33.75 -8.00
C ILE A 167 -4.06 -34.52 -6.97
N ASP A 168 -4.04 -35.84 -7.07
CA ASP A 168 -4.69 -36.72 -6.11
C ASP A 168 -3.96 -38.06 -5.96
N SER A 169 -4.54 -38.99 -5.20
CA SER A 169 -3.94 -40.31 -4.94
C SER A 169 -3.69 -41.16 -6.20
N SER A 170 -4.35 -40.86 -7.33
CA SER A 170 -4.19 -41.63 -8.57
C SER A 170 -2.94 -41.21 -9.37
N CYS A 171 -2.68 -39.90 -9.42
CA CYS A 171 -1.62 -39.33 -10.26
C CYS A 171 -0.42 -38.79 -9.46
N GLY A 172 -0.58 -38.49 -8.17
CA GLY A 172 0.48 -37.95 -7.31
C GLY A 172 0.91 -36.52 -7.65
N GLY A 173 1.93 -36.03 -6.94
CA GLY A 173 2.42 -34.66 -7.06
C GLY A 173 3.13 -34.21 -5.78
N SER A 174 4.17 -34.96 -5.41
CA SER A 174 4.85 -34.84 -4.12
C SER A 174 5.62 -33.56 -3.93
N ASP A 175 6.17 -33.02 -5.02
CA ASP A 175 6.75 -31.69 -5.10
C ASP A 175 5.71 -30.62 -4.72
N LEU A 176 4.62 -30.51 -5.48
CA LEU A 176 3.57 -29.53 -5.22
C LEU A 176 2.93 -29.68 -3.83
N ALA A 177 2.57 -30.91 -3.43
CA ALA A 177 1.97 -31.15 -2.12
C ALA A 177 2.97 -30.91 -0.97
N GLY A 178 4.24 -31.30 -1.15
CA GLY A 178 5.32 -31.08 -0.19
C GLY A 178 5.64 -29.60 0.00
N GLU A 179 5.70 -28.83 -1.08
CA GLU A 179 5.91 -27.38 -1.01
C GLU A 179 4.72 -26.65 -0.40
N THR A 180 3.48 -27.03 -0.75
CA THR A 180 2.28 -26.44 -0.13
C THR A 180 2.21 -26.76 1.37
N ALA A 181 2.64 -27.97 1.78
CA ALA A 181 2.79 -28.30 3.19
C ALA A 181 3.86 -27.44 3.87
N ALA A 182 5.00 -27.20 3.22
CA ALA A 182 6.05 -26.30 3.71
C ALA A 182 5.53 -24.87 3.90
N ALA A 183 4.80 -24.34 2.92
CA ALA A 183 4.22 -23.01 2.93
C ALA A 183 3.26 -22.82 4.12
N MET A 184 2.34 -23.76 4.32
CA MET A 184 1.37 -23.72 5.41
C MET A 184 2.04 -23.92 6.78
N ALA A 185 3.02 -24.83 6.88
CA ALA A 185 3.78 -25.04 8.11
C ALA A 185 4.61 -23.81 8.48
N ALA A 186 5.37 -23.22 7.55
CA ALA A 186 6.14 -22.00 7.77
C ALA A 186 5.23 -20.83 8.17
N SER A 187 4.13 -20.62 7.43
CA SER A 187 3.14 -19.58 7.72
C SER A 187 2.51 -19.74 9.11
N SER A 188 2.26 -20.98 9.55
CA SER A 188 1.72 -21.24 10.89
C SER A 188 2.62 -20.68 12.00
N ILE A 189 3.95 -20.73 11.84
CA ILE A 189 4.91 -20.17 12.79
C ILE A 189 4.76 -18.64 12.83
N VAL A 190 4.61 -18.00 11.67
CA VAL A 190 4.45 -16.55 11.55
C VAL A 190 3.14 -16.06 12.16
N PHE A 191 2.06 -16.83 12.04
CA PHE A 191 0.75 -16.49 12.61
C PHE A 191 0.60 -16.87 14.07
N ARG A 192 1.33 -17.87 14.59
CA ARG A 192 1.18 -18.36 15.96
C ARG A 192 1.10 -17.26 17.03
N PRO A 193 1.92 -16.18 17.00
CA PRO A 193 1.86 -15.12 18.01
C PRO A 193 0.60 -14.24 17.95
N THR A 194 -0.07 -14.14 16.80
CA THR A 194 -1.17 -13.19 16.56
C THR A 194 -2.52 -13.87 16.26
N ASP A 195 -2.50 -15.08 15.72
CA ASP A 195 -3.67 -15.89 15.43
C ASP A 195 -3.33 -17.40 15.59
N PRO A 196 -3.32 -17.89 16.84
CA PRO A 196 -3.03 -19.29 17.11
C PRO A 196 -4.05 -20.24 16.46
N SER A 197 -5.34 -19.89 16.40
CA SER A 197 -6.35 -20.78 15.82
C SER A 197 -6.11 -21.01 14.32
N TYR A 198 -5.75 -19.95 13.59
CA TYR A 198 -5.39 -20.07 12.19
C TYR A 198 -4.10 -20.86 11.99
N ALA A 199 -3.09 -20.64 12.86
CA ALA A 199 -1.87 -21.45 12.83
C ALA A 199 -2.16 -22.97 12.96
N ASP A 200 -3.05 -23.38 13.88
CA ASP A 200 -3.42 -24.79 14.04
C ASP A 200 -4.16 -25.36 12.81
N LYS A 201 -5.00 -24.52 12.17
CA LYS A 201 -5.64 -24.87 10.89
C LYS A 201 -4.60 -25.14 9.80
N LEU A 202 -3.61 -24.25 9.66
CA LEU A 202 -2.53 -24.42 8.67
C LEU A 202 -1.68 -25.67 8.94
N VAL A 203 -1.32 -25.94 10.20
CA VAL A 203 -0.60 -27.17 10.56
C VAL A 203 -1.40 -28.41 10.21
N THR A 204 -2.72 -28.40 10.39
CA THR A 204 -3.59 -29.53 10.06
C THR A 204 -3.53 -29.86 8.56
N HIS A 205 -3.69 -28.86 7.71
CA HIS A 205 -3.56 -29.02 6.25
C HIS A 205 -2.14 -29.44 5.86
N ALA A 206 -1.11 -28.81 6.43
CA ALA A 206 0.29 -29.13 6.15
C ALA A 206 0.62 -30.60 6.44
N ARG A 207 0.13 -31.15 7.55
CA ARG A 207 0.31 -32.57 7.89
C ARG A 207 -0.30 -33.50 6.85
N GLN A 208 -1.54 -33.21 6.45
CA GLN A 208 -2.27 -34.03 5.48
C GLN A 208 -1.57 -33.99 4.11
N LEU A 209 -1.25 -32.80 3.62
CA LEU A 209 -0.53 -32.62 2.36
C LEU A 209 0.85 -33.27 2.36
N TYR A 210 1.61 -33.15 3.45
CA TYR A 210 2.91 -33.82 3.56
C TYR A 210 2.75 -35.35 3.59
N THR A 211 1.76 -35.88 4.31
CA THR A 211 1.46 -37.31 4.30
C THR A 211 1.09 -37.79 2.89
N PHE A 212 0.28 -37.02 2.15
CA PHE A 212 -0.05 -37.32 0.76
C PHE A 212 1.21 -37.32 -0.12
N ALA A 213 2.03 -36.28 -0.04
CA ALA A 213 3.29 -36.15 -0.77
C ALA A 213 4.24 -37.33 -0.51
N ASP A 214 4.39 -37.72 0.76
CA ASP A 214 5.29 -38.80 1.17
C ASP A 214 4.79 -40.19 0.74
N THR A 215 3.47 -40.34 0.59
CA THR A 215 2.82 -41.61 0.24
C THR A 215 2.76 -41.84 -1.28
N VAL A 216 2.47 -40.81 -2.08
CA VAL A 216 2.25 -40.94 -3.53
C VAL A 216 3.33 -40.20 -4.32
N ARG A 217 4.52 -40.80 -4.35
CA ARG A 217 5.79 -40.22 -4.85
C ARG A 217 5.89 -40.09 -6.37
N LYS A 218 5.34 -39.00 -6.91
CA LYS A 218 5.35 -38.66 -8.34
C LYS A 218 5.51 -37.15 -8.52
N LYS A 219 6.01 -36.71 -9.67
CA LYS A 219 6.10 -35.28 -10.01
C LYS A 219 4.72 -34.74 -10.35
N TYR A 220 4.37 -33.53 -9.90
CA TYR A 220 3.05 -32.98 -10.20
C TYR A 220 2.88 -32.66 -11.69
N SER A 221 3.96 -32.29 -12.38
CA SER A 221 3.95 -31.93 -13.80
C SER A 221 3.66 -33.13 -14.72
N ASP A 222 3.75 -34.36 -14.19
CA ASP A 222 3.30 -35.58 -14.90
C ASP A 222 1.77 -35.76 -14.79
N CYS A 223 1.11 -35.10 -13.83
CA CYS A 223 -0.33 -35.11 -13.64
C CYS A 223 -0.99 -33.86 -14.22
N ILE A 224 -0.55 -32.67 -13.80
CA ILE A 224 -0.96 -31.38 -14.35
C ILE A 224 -0.03 -31.06 -15.52
N THR A 225 -0.27 -31.70 -16.66
CA THR A 225 0.64 -31.63 -17.81
C THR A 225 0.70 -30.24 -18.45
N ASP A 226 -0.32 -29.39 -18.24
CA ASP A 226 -0.28 -28.00 -18.71
C ASP A 226 0.87 -27.22 -18.03
N ALA A 227 1.14 -27.49 -16.75
CA ALA A 227 2.21 -26.84 -16.01
C ALA A 227 3.62 -27.19 -16.53
N ALA A 228 3.79 -28.30 -17.24
CA ALA A 228 5.10 -28.75 -17.72
C ALA A 228 5.73 -27.78 -18.74
N GLY A 229 4.92 -26.95 -19.43
CA GLY A 229 5.44 -25.91 -20.32
C GLY A 229 6.00 -24.68 -19.59
N TYR A 230 5.78 -24.57 -18.27
CA TYR A 230 5.99 -23.36 -17.48
C TYR A 230 6.82 -23.65 -16.22
N TYR A 231 6.25 -24.46 -15.32
CA TYR A 231 6.80 -24.81 -14.02
C TYR A 231 7.00 -26.32 -13.90
N GLN A 232 7.68 -26.91 -14.88
CA GLN A 232 8.05 -28.33 -14.82
C GLN A 232 8.88 -28.63 -13.57
N SER A 233 8.59 -29.74 -12.88
CA SER A 233 9.47 -30.24 -11.82
C SER A 233 10.74 -30.82 -12.42
N TRP A 234 11.82 -30.04 -12.41
CA TRP A 234 13.13 -30.45 -12.94
C TRP A 234 13.89 -31.26 -11.90
N SER A 235 14.00 -30.75 -10.67
CA SER A 235 14.68 -31.38 -9.53
C SER A 235 14.03 -32.70 -9.10
N GLY A 236 12.71 -32.84 -9.30
CA GLY A 236 11.93 -33.95 -8.76
C GLY A 236 11.14 -33.52 -7.53
N TYR A 237 11.08 -34.38 -6.51
CA TYR A 237 10.31 -34.13 -5.28
C TYR A 237 11.07 -34.43 -3.98
N ASN A 238 12.31 -34.93 -4.07
CA ASN A 238 13.05 -35.36 -2.89
C ASN A 238 13.42 -34.16 -2.01
N ASP A 239 13.73 -33.03 -2.63
CA ASP A 239 14.01 -31.78 -1.97
C ASP A 239 12.78 -31.20 -1.27
N GLU A 240 11.57 -31.26 -1.85
CA GLU A 240 10.33 -30.88 -1.16
C GLU A 240 9.98 -31.82 0.00
N LEU A 241 10.30 -33.11 -0.10
CA LEU A 241 10.10 -34.04 1.02
C LEU A 241 11.02 -33.72 2.21
N VAL A 242 12.24 -33.26 1.95
CA VAL A 242 13.15 -32.75 2.99
C VAL A 242 12.65 -31.41 3.52
N TRP A 243 12.32 -30.49 2.62
CA TRP A 243 11.90 -29.13 2.93
C TRP A 243 10.60 -29.07 3.74
N GLY A 244 9.55 -29.77 3.30
CA GLY A 244 8.28 -29.88 4.03
C GLY A 244 8.46 -30.51 5.41
N ALA A 245 9.35 -31.50 5.55
CA ALA A 245 9.68 -32.09 6.84
C ALA A 245 10.39 -31.11 7.78
N ILE A 246 11.36 -30.33 7.28
CA ILE A 246 12.02 -29.28 8.07
C ILE A 246 10.99 -28.31 8.62
N TRP A 247 10.08 -27.82 7.78
CA TRP A 247 9.07 -26.83 8.20
C TRP A 247 8.03 -27.41 9.14
N LEU A 248 7.57 -28.63 8.92
CA LEU A 248 6.67 -29.31 9.87
C LEU A 248 7.35 -29.57 11.21
N HIS A 249 8.63 -29.95 11.22
CA HIS A 249 9.40 -30.07 12.46
C HIS A 249 9.45 -28.73 13.20
N ARG A 250 9.81 -27.64 12.51
CA ARG A 250 9.87 -26.29 13.11
C ARG A 250 8.52 -25.82 13.63
N ALA A 251 7.43 -26.12 12.93
CA ALA A 251 6.09 -25.69 13.31
C ALA A 251 5.50 -26.48 14.49
N THR A 252 5.88 -27.77 14.64
CA THR A 252 5.21 -28.70 15.56
C THR A 252 6.09 -29.18 16.70
N GLY A 253 7.41 -29.08 16.58
CA GLY A 253 8.37 -29.64 17.52
C GLY A 253 8.51 -31.17 17.45
N GLU A 254 7.80 -31.84 16.52
CA GLU A 254 7.82 -33.30 16.44
C GLU A 254 9.14 -33.82 15.84
N ALA A 255 9.87 -34.64 16.61
CA ALA A 255 11.15 -35.20 16.20
C ALA A 255 11.05 -36.14 14.98
N ALA A 256 9.87 -36.73 14.74
CA ALA A 256 9.64 -37.62 13.60
C ALA A 256 9.84 -36.90 12.25
N TYR A 257 9.46 -35.62 12.14
CA TYR A 257 9.69 -34.86 10.93
C TYR A 257 11.16 -34.52 10.72
N LEU A 258 11.91 -34.16 11.78
CA LEU A 258 13.36 -33.98 11.65
C LEU A 258 14.03 -35.28 11.17
N ALA A 259 13.66 -36.42 11.75
CA ALA A 259 14.18 -37.72 11.32
C ALA A 259 13.87 -38.01 9.84
N LYS A 260 12.66 -37.68 9.36
CA LYS A 260 12.32 -37.77 7.92
C LYS A 260 13.17 -36.84 7.06
N ALA A 261 13.36 -35.59 7.47
CA ALA A 261 14.18 -34.63 6.74
C ALA A 261 15.62 -35.15 6.58
N GLU A 262 16.22 -35.65 7.67
CA GLU A 262 17.58 -36.19 7.63
C GLU A 262 17.69 -37.46 6.78
N ALA A 263 16.68 -38.32 6.80
CA ALA A 263 16.64 -39.54 5.99
C ALA A 263 16.50 -39.23 4.49
N TYR A 264 15.59 -38.34 4.10
CA TYR A 264 15.38 -37.98 2.70
C TYR A 264 16.50 -37.10 2.13
N TYR A 265 17.25 -36.42 3.00
CA TYR A 265 18.43 -35.64 2.58
C TYR A 265 19.43 -36.48 1.78
N ASP A 266 19.57 -37.76 2.10
CA ASP A 266 20.49 -38.66 1.42
C ASP A 266 20.07 -38.88 -0.05
N ASN A 267 18.79 -38.67 -0.39
CA ASN A 267 18.24 -38.77 -1.74
C ASN A 267 18.30 -37.45 -2.55
N LEU A 268 18.79 -36.35 -1.96
CA LEU A 268 18.98 -35.10 -2.70
C LEU A 268 19.96 -35.26 -3.86
N GLY A 269 19.77 -34.48 -4.90
CA GLY A 269 20.60 -34.49 -6.11
C GLY A 269 22.09 -34.32 -5.81
N THR A 270 22.91 -34.90 -6.69
CA THR A 270 24.36 -34.74 -6.66
C THR A 270 24.84 -34.06 -7.95
N GLU A 271 26.00 -33.43 -7.87
CA GLU A 271 26.66 -32.93 -9.07
C GLU A 271 26.92 -34.09 -10.06
N PRO A 272 26.85 -33.83 -11.38
CA PRO A 272 27.06 -34.87 -12.39
C PRO A 272 28.35 -35.65 -12.16
N GLN A 273 28.26 -36.98 -12.25
CA GLN A 273 29.38 -37.91 -12.08
C GLN A 273 30.09 -37.80 -10.71
N SER A 274 29.38 -37.31 -9.68
CA SER A 274 29.89 -37.14 -8.33
C SER A 274 28.90 -37.66 -7.28
N THR A 275 29.42 -37.95 -6.08
CA THR A 275 28.62 -38.19 -4.87
C THR A 275 28.37 -36.92 -4.05
N THR A 276 29.01 -35.80 -4.43
CA THR A 276 28.83 -34.50 -3.80
C THR A 276 27.44 -33.94 -4.06
N LYS A 277 26.73 -33.51 -3.01
CA LYS A 277 25.44 -32.83 -3.13
C LYS A 277 25.53 -31.61 -4.06
N SER A 278 24.49 -31.40 -4.85
CA SER A 278 24.42 -30.31 -5.83
C SER A 278 24.74 -28.97 -5.17
N TYR A 279 25.65 -28.20 -5.76
CA TYR A 279 26.17 -26.95 -5.21
C TYR A 279 26.37 -25.86 -6.26
N ARG A 280 26.16 -26.16 -7.55
CA ARG A 280 26.36 -25.20 -8.67
C ARG A 280 25.09 -24.46 -9.13
N TRP A 281 23.94 -24.74 -8.52
CA TRP A 281 22.67 -24.01 -8.71
C TRP A 281 22.30 -23.23 -7.43
N THR A 282 21.02 -22.91 -7.21
CA THR A 282 20.53 -22.22 -6.00
C THR A 282 19.09 -22.57 -5.67
N ILE A 283 18.65 -22.16 -4.48
CA ILE A 283 17.26 -22.28 -4.05
C ILE A 283 16.34 -21.47 -4.97
N ALA A 284 15.29 -22.12 -5.45
CA ALA A 284 14.25 -21.50 -6.27
C ALA A 284 12.91 -22.21 -6.06
N TRP A 285 11.92 -21.90 -6.90
CA TRP A 285 10.62 -22.58 -6.89
C TRP A 285 10.70 -24.06 -7.25
N ASP A 286 11.80 -24.53 -7.84
CA ASP A 286 12.03 -25.93 -8.23
C ASP A 286 12.90 -26.67 -7.21
N ASP A 287 14.14 -26.23 -6.95
CA ASP A 287 15.08 -26.97 -6.08
C ASP A 287 15.24 -26.35 -4.68
N LYS A 288 14.89 -27.09 -3.61
CA LYS A 288 14.94 -26.64 -2.20
C LYS A 288 16.13 -27.24 -1.44
N SER A 289 16.96 -28.04 -2.10
CA SER A 289 18.14 -28.69 -1.50
C SER A 289 19.00 -27.67 -0.74
N TYR A 290 19.25 -26.54 -1.38
CA TYR A 290 20.10 -25.46 -0.87
C TYR A 290 19.59 -24.83 0.44
N GLY A 291 18.28 -24.60 0.53
CA GLY A 291 17.64 -24.14 1.77
C GLY A 291 17.72 -25.21 2.86
N ALA A 292 17.55 -26.48 2.49
CA ALA A 292 17.69 -27.60 3.42
C ALA A 292 19.11 -27.71 3.99
N TYR A 293 20.17 -27.42 3.22
CA TYR A 293 21.55 -27.40 3.73
C TYR A 293 21.69 -26.42 4.90
N VAL A 294 21.23 -25.19 4.70
CA VAL A 294 21.29 -24.11 5.69
C VAL A 294 20.42 -24.43 6.92
N LEU A 295 19.17 -24.82 6.70
CA LEU A 295 18.23 -25.06 7.80
C LEU A 295 18.58 -26.30 8.61
N LEU A 296 19.00 -27.40 8.00
CA LEU A 296 19.41 -28.59 8.76
C LEU A 296 20.71 -28.34 9.52
N HIS A 297 21.66 -27.59 8.96
CA HIS A 297 22.82 -27.13 9.72
C HIS A 297 22.36 -26.32 10.95
N LYS A 298 21.51 -25.31 10.76
CA LYS A 298 20.99 -24.47 11.84
C LYS A 298 20.28 -25.28 12.93
N LEU A 299 19.50 -26.30 12.54
CA LEU A 299 18.72 -27.11 13.48
C LEU A 299 19.56 -28.16 14.23
N THR A 300 20.63 -28.68 13.62
CA THR A 300 21.32 -29.87 14.14
C THR A 300 22.79 -29.65 14.50
N GLY A 301 23.43 -28.60 13.95
CA GLY A 301 24.87 -28.36 14.04
C GLY A 301 25.74 -29.43 13.35
N LYS A 302 25.16 -30.37 12.60
CA LYS A 302 25.91 -31.47 12.00
C LYS A 302 26.80 -30.99 10.85
N GLN A 303 28.07 -31.43 10.87
CA GLN A 303 29.11 -31.01 9.93
C GLN A 303 28.74 -31.26 8.46
N ARG A 304 28.04 -32.35 8.13
CA ARG A 304 27.68 -32.66 6.74
C ARG A 304 26.83 -31.57 6.08
N TYR A 305 25.90 -30.98 6.83
CA TYR A 305 25.03 -29.91 6.34
C TYR A 305 25.81 -28.60 6.23
N LEU A 306 26.72 -28.34 7.18
CA LEU A 306 27.64 -27.21 7.13
C LEU A 306 28.52 -27.28 5.89
N ASP A 307 29.10 -28.45 5.59
CA ASP A 307 29.97 -28.66 4.43
C ASP A 307 29.23 -28.43 3.11
N ASP A 308 27.99 -28.91 3.01
CA ASP A 308 27.16 -28.72 1.81
C ASP A 308 26.74 -27.26 1.63
N ALA A 309 26.29 -26.59 2.69
CA ALA A 309 25.95 -25.16 2.66
C ALA A 309 27.18 -24.30 2.31
N ASN A 310 28.32 -24.59 2.94
CA ASN A 310 29.58 -23.88 2.70
C ASN A 310 30.08 -24.06 1.26
N ARG A 311 29.98 -25.28 0.71
CA ARG A 311 30.40 -25.56 -0.67
C ARG A 311 29.54 -24.81 -1.69
N TRP A 312 28.23 -24.79 -1.48
CA TRP A 312 27.31 -24.03 -2.32
C TRP A 312 27.59 -22.54 -2.26
N LEU A 313 27.62 -21.94 -1.06
CA LEU A 313 27.85 -20.51 -0.93
C LEU A 313 29.26 -20.11 -1.38
N ASP A 314 30.27 -20.95 -1.17
CA ASP A 314 31.60 -20.71 -1.73
C ASP A 314 31.61 -20.69 -3.24
N TYR A 315 30.90 -21.60 -3.93
CA TYR A 315 30.77 -21.57 -5.38
C TYR A 315 30.19 -20.24 -5.88
N TRP A 316 29.23 -19.68 -5.13
CA TRP A 316 28.64 -18.37 -5.41
C TRP A 316 29.56 -17.20 -5.08
N THR A 317 30.54 -17.35 -4.19
CA THR A 317 31.41 -16.25 -3.76
C THR A 317 32.84 -16.37 -4.28
N VAL A 318 33.62 -17.35 -3.85
CA VAL A 318 35.08 -17.45 -4.10
C VAL A 318 35.43 -18.56 -5.09
N GLY A 319 34.46 -19.40 -5.41
CA GLY A 319 34.62 -20.62 -6.19
C GLY A 319 35.03 -21.82 -5.33
N VAL A 320 34.76 -23.00 -5.86
CA VAL A 320 35.16 -24.30 -5.32
C VAL A 320 35.82 -25.08 -6.45
N ASN A 321 37.02 -25.61 -6.20
CA ASN A 321 37.76 -26.44 -7.17
C ASN A 321 37.97 -25.74 -8.54
N GLY A 322 38.28 -24.44 -8.51
CA GLY A 322 38.51 -23.65 -9.73
C GLY A 322 37.24 -23.26 -10.50
N GLN A 323 36.05 -23.57 -9.97
CA GLN A 323 34.77 -23.22 -10.58
C GLN A 323 34.00 -22.26 -9.70
N ARG A 324 33.34 -21.28 -10.31
CA ARG A 324 32.59 -20.22 -9.65
C ARG A 324 31.37 -19.88 -10.51
N VAL A 325 30.29 -19.39 -9.90
CA VAL A 325 29.19 -18.79 -10.66
C VAL A 325 29.73 -17.64 -11.52
N ARG A 326 29.11 -17.39 -12.68
CA ARG A 326 29.52 -16.30 -13.56
C ARG A 326 29.24 -14.96 -12.87
N TYR A 327 30.16 -14.00 -13.05
CA TYR A 327 29.99 -12.64 -12.54
C TYR A 327 30.08 -11.64 -13.68
N SER A 328 29.20 -10.64 -13.67
CA SER A 328 29.33 -9.48 -14.54
C SER A 328 30.47 -8.57 -14.07
N PRO A 329 31.02 -7.71 -14.95
CA PRO A 329 31.96 -6.66 -14.57
C PRO A 329 31.42 -5.74 -13.45
N GLY A 330 30.10 -5.49 -13.46
CA GLY A 330 29.40 -4.75 -12.43
C GLY A 330 29.26 -5.48 -11.09
N GLY A 331 29.53 -6.78 -11.02
CA GLY A 331 29.52 -7.54 -9.76
C GLY A 331 28.22 -8.30 -9.47
N GLN A 332 27.32 -8.45 -10.44
CA GLN A 332 26.18 -9.36 -10.34
C GLN A 332 26.63 -10.81 -10.52
N ALA A 333 26.16 -11.72 -9.67
CA ALA A 333 26.23 -13.15 -9.90
C ALA A 333 25.13 -13.58 -10.89
N VAL A 334 25.50 -14.04 -12.08
CA VAL A 334 24.57 -14.40 -13.16
C VAL A 334 24.57 -15.92 -13.34
N LEU A 335 23.61 -16.58 -12.69
CA LEU A 335 23.45 -18.03 -12.76
C LEU A 335 22.93 -18.46 -14.14
N ASP A 336 21.78 -17.90 -14.51
CA ASP A 336 21.02 -18.23 -15.71
C ASP A 336 20.39 -16.97 -16.30
N ARG A 337 20.00 -17.06 -17.57
CA ARG A 337 19.41 -15.95 -18.31
C ARG A 337 18.03 -15.55 -17.82
N TRP A 338 17.24 -16.48 -17.30
CA TRP A 338 15.87 -16.21 -16.85
C TRP A 338 15.88 -15.81 -15.37
N GLY A 339 15.46 -14.59 -15.06
CA GLY A 339 15.39 -14.15 -13.65
C GLY A 339 16.74 -14.19 -12.96
N SER A 340 17.79 -13.65 -13.59
CA SER A 340 19.15 -13.65 -13.04
C SER A 340 19.19 -12.96 -11.67
N LEU A 341 18.45 -11.86 -11.51
CA LEU A 341 18.33 -11.14 -10.23
C LEU A 341 17.57 -11.93 -9.18
N ARG A 342 16.53 -12.69 -9.55
CA ARG A 342 15.82 -13.61 -8.65
C ARG A 342 16.77 -14.63 -8.05
N TYR A 343 17.62 -15.26 -8.87
CA TYR A 343 18.57 -16.25 -8.36
C TYR A 343 19.62 -15.63 -7.44
N ALA A 344 20.16 -14.46 -7.79
CA ALA A 344 21.10 -13.74 -6.93
C ALA A 344 20.45 -13.33 -5.59
N ALA A 345 19.20 -12.86 -5.60
CA ALA A 345 18.46 -12.46 -4.40
C ALA A 345 18.10 -13.66 -3.51
N ASN A 346 17.71 -14.79 -4.09
CA ASN A 346 17.46 -16.02 -3.36
C ASN A 346 18.73 -16.53 -2.64
N THR A 347 19.86 -16.55 -3.35
CA THR A 347 21.15 -16.90 -2.73
C THR A 347 21.54 -15.89 -1.66
N ALA A 348 21.33 -14.59 -1.89
CA ALA A 348 21.63 -13.53 -0.93
C ALA A 348 20.86 -13.73 0.39
N PHE A 349 19.56 -14.03 0.32
CA PHE A 349 18.77 -14.31 1.52
C PHE A 349 19.31 -15.52 2.30
N ALA A 350 19.52 -16.65 1.64
CA ALA A 350 20.05 -17.84 2.31
C ALA A 350 21.47 -17.64 2.86
N ALA A 351 22.31 -16.85 2.18
CA ALA A 351 23.64 -16.47 2.63
C ALA A 351 23.59 -15.59 3.90
N LEU A 352 22.62 -14.68 4.02
CA LEU A 352 22.39 -13.91 5.24
C LEU A 352 21.97 -14.82 6.39
N VAL A 353 20.99 -15.70 6.18
CA VAL A 353 20.55 -16.65 7.22
C VAL A 353 21.70 -17.56 7.66
N HIS A 354 22.51 -18.06 6.73
CA HIS A 354 23.66 -18.90 7.06
C HIS A 354 24.74 -18.10 7.79
N SER A 355 25.06 -16.89 7.32
CA SER A 355 26.07 -16.03 7.97
C SER A 355 25.69 -15.66 9.41
N ASP A 356 24.40 -15.47 9.70
CA ASP A 356 23.89 -15.25 11.06
C ASP A 356 24.12 -16.45 12.00
N THR A 357 24.39 -17.65 11.47
CA THR A 357 24.43 -18.90 12.26
C THR A 357 25.80 -19.57 12.35
N ILE A 358 26.72 -19.29 11.43
CA ILE A 358 28.05 -19.93 11.42
C ILE A 358 29.07 -19.19 12.29
N THR A 359 30.07 -19.93 12.78
CA THR A 359 31.13 -19.40 13.65
C THR A 359 32.42 -19.03 12.90
N ASP A 360 32.62 -19.53 11.68
CA ASP A 360 33.76 -19.16 10.85
C ASP A 360 33.66 -17.67 10.45
N ALA A 361 34.54 -16.85 10.99
CA ALA A 361 34.48 -15.40 10.82
C ALA A 361 34.72 -14.96 9.36
N GLU A 362 35.55 -15.67 8.61
CA GLU A 362 35.86 -15.33 7.23
C GLU A 362 34.66 -15.62 6.32
N ARG A 363 34.09 -16.82 6.45
CA ARG A 363 32.88 -17.23 5.71
C ARG A 363 31.69 -16.36 6.08
N ARG A 364 31.53 -16.03 7.37
CA ARG A 364 30.46 -15.14 7.83
C ARG A 364 30.50 -13.80 7.11
N THR A 365 31.64 -13.12 7.14
CA THR A 365 31.83 -11.84 6.43
C THR A 365 31.62 -12.00 4.94
N ARG A 366 32.20 -13.04 4.32
CA ARG A 366 32.09 -13.31 2.89
C ARG A 366 30.64 -13.46 2.42
N TYR A 367 29.85 -14.26 3.12
CA TYR A 367 28.45 -14.53 2.76
C TYR A 367 27.54 -13.34 3.00
N HIS A 368 27.74 -12.64 4.12
CA HIS A 368 27.07 -11.39 4.40
C HIS A 368 27.34 -10.33 3.31
N ASP A 369 28.62 -10.08 2.99
CA ASP A 369 29.02 -9.05 2.03
C ASP A 369 28.58 -9.39 0.61
N PHE A 370 28.63 -10.68 0.23
CA PHE A 370 28.03 -11.15 -1.02
C PHE A 370 26.54 -10.79 -1.08
N ALA A 371 25.78 -11.14 -0.04
CA ALA A 371 24.34 -10.92 -0.03
C ALA A 371 24.00 -9.43 -0.15
N LYS A 372 24.65 -8.58 0.66
CA LYS A 372 24.49 -7.13 0.59
C LYS A 372 24.83 -6.61 -0.81
N ARG A 373 25.95 -7.05 -1.40
CA ARG A 373 26.37 -6.64 -2.75
C ARG A 373 25.33 -6.99 -3.82
N GLN A 374 24.72 -8.17 -3.77
CA GLN A 374 23.72 -8.59 -4.75
C GLN A 374 22.41 -7.82 -4.61
N ILE A 375 21.96 -7.55 -3.39
CA ILE A 375 20.75 -6.73 -3.17
C ILE A 375 21.02 -5.28 -3.60
N ASP A 376 22.16 -4.72 -3.23
CA ASP A 376 22.54 -3.36 -3.64
C ASP A 376 22.65 -3.24 -5.17
N TYR A 377 23.12 -4.28 -5.87
CA TYR A 377 23.11 -4.33 -7.34
C TYR A 377 21.69 -4.17 -7.90
N ALA A 378 20.72 -4.92 -7.35
CA ALA A 378 19.32 -4.83 -7.75
C ALA A 378 18.69 -3.46 -7.43
N LEU A 379 19.12 -2.83 -6.33
CA LEU A 379 18.60 -1.53 -5.90
C LEU A 379 19.20 -0.34 -6.65
N GLY A 380 20.41 -0.47 -7.21
CA GLY A 380 20.99 0.53 -8.10
C GLY A 380 22.52 0.60 -8.18
N ASP A 381 23.26 -0.15 -7.35
CA ASP A 381 24.72 -0.20 -7.35
C ASP A 381 25.25 -1.10 -8.47
N ASN A 382 25.10 -0.61 -9.70
CA ASN A 382 25.48 -1.30 -10.92
C ASN A 382 25.98 -0.29 -11.96
N PRO A 383 26.64 -0.74 -13.06
CA PRO A 383 27.18 0.17 -14.07
C PRO A 383 26.15 1.08 -14.75
N ARG A 384 24.86 0.75 -14.70
CA ARG A 384 23.77 1.58 -15.23
C ARG A 384 23.33 2.67 -14.25
N ASN A 385 23.79 2.66 -12.99
CA ASN A 385 23.30 3.52 -11.90
C ASN A 385 21.76 3.59 -11.87
N SER A 386 21.13 2.45 -12.11
CA SER A 386 19.68 2.34 -12.31
C SER A 386 19.15 1.19 -11.47
N SER A 387 18.01 1.39 -10.81
CA SER A 387 17.32 0.32 -10.11
C SER A 387 16.80 -0.74 -11.08
N TYR A 388 16.61 -1.95 -10.57
CA TYR A 388 15.84 -3.03 -11.21
C TYR A 388 14.52 -3.30 -10.50
N VAL A 389 14.13 -2.45 -9.54
CA VAL A 389 12.89 -2.56 -8.78
C VAL A 389 11.93 -1.47 -9.23
N ILE A 390 10.78 -1.87 -9.77
CA ILE A 390 9.83 -0.94 -10.38
C ILE A 390 9.34 0.08 -9.36
N GLY A 391 9.38 1.36 -9.75
CA GLY A 391 8.98 2.48 -8.92
C GLY A 391 9.88 2.74 -7.71
N PHE A 392 11.09 2.19 -7.62
CA PHE A 392 12.06 2.43 -6.54
C PHE A 392 13.38 2.99 -7.06
N GLY A 393 14.03 3.87 -6.29
CA GLY A 393 15.38 4.35 -6.57
C GLY A 393 15.50 5.17 -7.87
N VAL A 394 16.71 5.17 -8.44
CA VAL A 394 17.05 5.97 -9.62
C VAL A 394 16.75 5.18 -10.89
N ASN A 395 16.08 5.80 -11.87
CA ASN A 395 15.81 5.23 -13.20
C ASN A 395 15.30 3.75 -13.19
N PRO A 396 14.24 3.44 -12.42
CA PRO A 396 13.68 2.09 -12.39
C PRO A 396 13.03 1.71 -13.74
N PRO A 397 12.83 0.40 -14.01
CA PRO A 397 12.03 -0.06 -15.14
C PRO A 397 10.62 0.52 -15.10
N LYS A 398 10.05 0.78 -16.28
CA LYS A 398 8.70 1.32 -16.46
C LYS A 398 7.80 0.42 -17.28
N ASN A 399 8.37 -0.49 -18.06
CA ASN A 399 7.62 -1.30 -19.02
C ASN A 399 7.81 -2.80 -18.75
N PRO A 400 7.39 -3.31 -17.57
CA PRO A 400 7.44 -4.74 -17.27
C PRO A 400 6.56 -5.53 -18.24
N HIS A 401 6.93 -6.79 -18.48
CA HIS A 401 6.06 -7.77 -19.11
C HIS A 401 4.94 -8.14 -18.12
N HIS A 402 3.92 -7.28 -17.99
CA HIS A 402 2.82 -7.50 -17.05
C HIS A 402 1.50 -6.95 -17.57
N ARG A 403 0.52 -7.84 -17.79
CA ARG A 403 -0.76 -7.55 -18.45
C ARG A 403 -1.56 -6.43 -17.78
N THR A 404 -1.89 -6.60 -16.50
CA THR A 404 -2.79 -5.66 -15.81
C THR A 404 -2.12 -4.30 -15.62
N ALA A 405 -0.88 -4.25 -15.14
CA ALA A 405 -0.08 -3.02 -15.06
C ALA A 405 0.03 -2.28 -16.41
N HIS A 406 0.20 -3.01 -17.53
CA HIS A 406 0.20 -2.39 -18.85
C HIS A 406 -1.15 -1.75 -19.21
N GLY A 407 -2.26 -2.40 -18.87
CA GLY A 407 -3.60 -1.83 -19.02
C GLY A 407 -4.06 -1.69 -20.48
N SER A 408 -3.69 -2.65 -21.34
CA SER A 408 -4.17 -2.68 -22.74
C SER A 408 -5.68 -2.89 -22.77
N TRP A 409 -6.39 -2.10 -23.57
CA TRP A 409 -7.81 -2.32 -23.88
C TRP A 409 -8.02 -3.00 -25.23
N THR A 410 -6.95 -3.25 -25.99
CA THR A 410 -7.03 -3.67 -27.40
C THR A 410 -6.52 -5.07 -27.69
N ASP A 411 -6.14 -5.85 -26.66
CA ASP A 411 -5.48 -7.14 -26.83
C ASP A 411 -4.16 -7.00 -27.61
N GLN A 412 -3.35 -6.01 -27.23
CA GLN A 412 -2.09 -5.71 -27.91
C GLN A 412 -1.03 -5.33 -26.88
N LEU A 413 0.11 -6.00 -26.94
CA LEU A 413 1.26 -5.66 -26.10
C LEU A 413 1.82 -4.27 -26.44
N THR A 414 1.61 -3.77 -27.66
CA THR A 414 2.13 -2.49 -28.14
C THR A 414 1.18 -1.30 -27.94
N ASN A 415 -0.04 -1.52 -27.45
CA ASN A 415 -1.01 -0.45 -27.23
C ASN A 415 -1.65 -0.55 -25.83
N PRO A 416 -1.51 0.50 -24.99
CA PRO A 416 -0.73 1.72 -25.21
C PRO A 416 0.80 1.47 -25.32
N VAL A 417 1.56 2.48 -25.73
CA VAL A 417 3.03 2.35 -25.80
C VAL A 417 3.61 2.22 -24.40
N GLU A 418 3.22 3.13 -23.51
CA GLU A 418 3.64 3.13 -22.12
C GLU A 418 2.70 2.31 -21.25
N THR A 419 3.27 1.70 -20.21
CA THR A 419 2.52 1.04 -19.13
C THR A 419 1.71 2.07 -18.35
N ARG A 420 0.43 1.79 -18.08
CA ARG A 420 -0.50 2.74 -17.45
C ARG A 420 -0.36 2.81 -15.93
N HIS A 421 0.11 1.74 -15.30
CA HIS A 421 0.25 1.64 -13.85
C HIS A 421 1.68 1.39 -13.40
N THR A 422 2.03 1.91 -12.23
CA THR A 422 3.32 1.59 -11.59
C THR A 422 3.18 0.34 -10.73
N LEU A 423 3.77 -0.77 -11.18
CA LEU A 423 3.82 -2.02 -10.43
C LEU A 423 4.90 -1.97 -9.34
N TYR A 424 4.68 -1.13 -8.31
CA TYR A 424 5.67 -0.87 -7.27
C TYR A 424 6.27 -2.13 -6.66
N GLY A 425 7.60 -2.16 -6.55
CA GLY A 425 8.34 -3.18 -5.82
C GLY A 425 8.61 -4.47 -6.58
N ALA A 426 8.02 -4.65 -7.76
CA ALA A 426 8.33 -5.80 -8.62
C ALA A 426 9.80 -5.76 -9.06
N LEU A 427 10.52 -6.85 -8.82
CA LEU A 427 11.89 -7.08 -9.27
C LEU A 427 11.83 -7.69 -10.67
N VAL A 428 12.41 -7.01 -11.66
CA VAL A 428 12.51 -7.55 -13.02
C VAL A 428 13.54 -8.66 -13.11
N GLY A 429 13.49 -9.47 -14.17
CA GLY A 429 14.46 -10.55 -14.38
C GLY A 429 15.93 -10.09 -14.41
N GLY A 430 16.21 -8.93 -15.00
CA GLY A 430 17.53 -8.29 -15.03
C GLY A 430 18.41 -8.74 -16.19
N PRO A 431 19.72 -8.38 -16.17
CA PRO A 431 20.66 -8.75 -17.24
C PRO A 431 20.74 -10.28 -17.42
N PRO A 432 20.52 -10.83 -18.63
CA PRO A 432 20.51 -12.27 -18.86
C PRO A 432 21.93 -12.85 -18.98
N ASP A 433 22.90 -12.00 -19.29
CA ASP A 433 24.30 -12.35 -19.49
C ASP A 433 25.18 -11.59 -18.48
N PRO A 434 26.38 -12.11 -18.17
CA PRO A 434 27.32 -11.46 -17.23
C PRO A 434 28.04 -10.26 -17.87
N ASP A 435 27.28 -9.30 -18.40
CA ASP A 435 27.80 -8.09 -19.06
C ASP A 435 27.07 -6.79 -18.65
N ASP A 436 26.17 -6.87 -17.67
CA ASP A 436 25.39 -5.76 -17.11
C ASP A 436 24.41 -5.08 -18.10
N LYS A 437 24.21 -5.66 -19.28
CA LYS A 437 23.31 -5.09 -20.28
C LYS A 437 21.86 -5.41 -19.97
N TYR A 438 21.05 -4.36 -20.02
CA TYR A 438 19.62 -4.43 -19.80
C TYR A 438 18.89 -3.39 -20.65
N THR A 439 17.73 -3.75 -21.19
CA THR A 439 16.84 -2.84 -21.91
C THR A 439 15.43 -2.96 -21.35
N ASP A 440 14.82 -1.82 -21.00
CA ASP A 440 13.43 -1.77 -20.51
C ASP A 440 12.46 -1.90 -21.69
N LYS A 441 12.06 -3.14 -22.00
CA LYS A 441 11.16 -3.50 -23.10
C LYS A 441 10.13 -4.51 -22.63
N ARG A 442 8.85 -4.18 -22.78
CA ARG A 442 7.73 -5.04 -22.37
C ARG A 442 7.65 -6.36 -23.13
N ASP A 443 8.13 -6.43 -24.37
CA ASP A 443 8.17 -7.67 -25.15
C ASP A 443 9.39 -8.54 -24.83
N ASP A 444 10.34 -8.06 -24.01
CA ASP A 444 11.47 -8.84 -23.50
C ASP A 444 11.10 -9.53 -22.18
N TYR A 445 10.39 -10.65 -22.28
CA TYR A 445 10.01 -11.51 -21.15
C TYR A 445 11.22 -12.24 -20.51
N VAL A 446 12.46 -11.98 -20.94
CA VAL A 446 13.67 -12.48 -20.24
C VAL A 446 14.13 -11.44 -19.23
N MET A 447 14.32 -10.20 -19.69
CA MET A 447 14.83 -9.11 -18.86
C MET A 447 13.75 -8.46 -18.00
N ASN A 448 12.53 -8.38 -18.53
CA ASN A 448 11.44 -7.54 -18.02
C ASN A 448 10.24 -8.32 -17.47
N GLU A 449 10.31 -9.65 -17.42
CA GLU A 449 9.36 -10.44 -16.64
C GLU A 449 9.46 -10.10 -15.15
N VAL A 450 8.33 -10.19 -14.48
CA VAL A 450 8.18 -10.05 -13.03
C VAL A 450 7.37 -11.24 -12.54
N ALA A 451 7.69 -11.77 -11.36
CA ALA A 451 6.96 -12.91 -10.82
C ALA A 451 6.93 -12.92 -9.30
N THR A 452 5.95 -13.63 -8.74
CA THR A 452 5.82 -13.85 -7.30
C THR A 452 7.11 -14.44 -6.71
N ASP A 453 7.72 -15.42 -7.39
CA ASP A 453 8.96 -16.05 -6.92
C ASP A 453 10.19 -15.13 -7.06
N TYR A 454 10.17 -14.17 -7.98
CA TYR A 454 11.26 -13.20 -8.16
C TYR A 454 11.43 -12.31 -6.94
N ASN A 455 10.30 -11.91 -6.35
CA ASN A 455 10.27 -11.07 -5.17
C ASN A 455 10.47 -11.85 -3.87
N ALA A 456 10.39 -13.18 -3.86
CA ALA A 456 10.28 -13.97 -2.62
C ALA A 456 11.54 -13.89 -1.75
N GLY A 457 12.66 -14.43 -2.23
CA GLY A 457 13.95 -14.31 -1.52
C GLY A 457 14.43 -12.87 -1.41
N PHE A 458 14.11 -12.03 -2.40
CA PHE A 458 14.41 -10.60 -2.38
C PHE A 458 13.76 -9.88 -1.20
N THR A 459 12.45 -10.09 -0.96
CA THR A 459 11.72 -9.51 0.18
C THR A 459 12.35 -9.93 1.51
N SER A 460 12.71 -11.20 1.63
CA SER A 460 13.30 -11.75 2.85
C SER A 460 14.72 -11.24 3.11
N ALA A 461 15.53 -11.05 2.05
CA ALA A 461 16.84 -10.39 2.15
C ALA A 461 16.72 -8.92 2.54
N LEU A 462 15.75 -8.19 1.97
CA LEU A 462 15.49 -6.79 2.31
C LEU A 462 15.13 -6.61 3.79
N ALA A 463 14.31 -7.50 4.37
CA ALA A 463 13.99 -7.45 5.79
C ALA A 463 15.25 -7.61 6.66
N ARG A 464 16.15 -8.52 6.30
CA ARG A 464 17.40 -8.70 7.02
C ARG A 464 18.35 -7.51 6.89
N LEU A 465 18.48 -6.93 5.70
CA LEU A 465 19.31 -5.74 5.50
C LEU A 465 18.71 -4.50 6.17
N TYR A 466 17.39 -4.34 6.16
CA TYR A 466 16.70 -3.31 6.93
C TYR A 466 16.97 -3.45 8.44
N SER A 467 16.97 -4.67 8.97
CA SER A 467 17.28 -4.90 10.39
C SER A 467 18.67 -4.41 10.81
N GLU A 468 19.63 -4.34 9.88
CA GLU A 468 21.01 -3.94 10.15
C GLU A 468 21.31 -2.49 9.77
N TYR A 469 20.79 -2.05 8.61
CA TYR A 469 21.13 -0.76 8.01
C TYR A 469 19.98 0.26 8.04
N GLY A 470 18.76 -0.17 8.35
CA GLY A 470 17.58 0.69 8.35
C GLY A 470 17.15 1.12 6.94
N GLY A 471 16.71 2.37 6.82
CA GLY A 471 15.98 2.90 5.66
C GLY A 471 14.53 3.19 6.02
N SER A 472 14.03 4.40 5.74
CA SER A 472 12.67 4.76 6.11
C SER A 472 11.70 4.32 5.01
N PRO A 473 10.63 3.57 5.33
CA PRO A 473 9.53 3.36 4.39
C PRO A 473 9.04 4.70 3.81
N ALA A 474 8.61 4.69 2.54
CA ALA A 474 8.05 5.87 1.91
C ALA A 474 6.79 6.34 2.64
N ALA A 475 6.74 7.63 2.96
CA ALA A 475 5.57 8.27 3.54
C ALA A 475 4.47 8.42 2.47
N GLY A 476 3.20 8.29 2.88
CA GLY A 476 2.05 8.47 1.98
C GLY A 476 1.98 7.41 0.87
N PHE A 477 2.49 6.21 1.11
CA PHE A 477 2.51 5.12 0.14
C PHE A 477 1.33 4.13 0.34
N PRO A 478 0.72 3.63 -0.74
CA PRO A 478 0.97 3.96 -2.15
C PRO A 478 0.43 5.34 -2.52
N ALA A 479 1.05 5.97 -3.53
CA ALA A 479 0.48 7.16 -4.14
C ALA A 479 -0.78 6.76 -4.93
N GLY A 480 -1.87 7.52 -4.81
CA GLY A 480 -3.02 7.37 -5.68
C GLY A 480 -2.62 7.67 -7.12
N GLU A 481 -3.01 6.79 -8.04
CA GLU A 481 -2.86 7.04 -9.47
C GLU A 481 -4.13 7.71 -9.99
N THR A 482 -3.97 8.74 -10.83
CA THR A 482 -5.07 9.37 -11.56
C THR A 482 -5.22 8.72 -12.93
N PRO A 483 -6.44 8.48 -13.43
CA PRO A 483 -6.64 8.01 -14.78
C PRO A 483 -5.93 8.87 -15.83
N ASP A 484 -5.32 8.23 -16.82
CA ASP A 484 -4.60 8.88 -17.93
C ASP A 484 -5.52 9.56 -18.97
N GLY A 485 -6.82 9.55 -18.71
CA GLY A 485 -7.87 10.19 -19.49
C GLY A 485 -9.24 9.61 -19.14
N PRO A 486 -10.31 10.02 -19.86
CA PRO A 486 -11.62 9.42 -19.72
C PRO A 486 -11.58 7.92 -19.99
N GLU A 487 -12.06 7.13 -19.04
CA GLU A 487 -12.02 5.67 -19.13
C GLU A 487 -13.14 5.11 -20.02
N ILE A 488 -14.36 5.62 -19.88
CA ILE A 488 -15.51 5.16 -20.67
C ILE A 488 -16.26 6.39 -21.20
N PHE A 489 -16.32 6.53 -22.53
CA PHE A 489 -16.79 7.75 -23.17
C PHE A 489 -17.45 7.46 -24.53
N VAL A 490 -18.04 8.51 -25.13
CA VAL A 490 -18.64 8.45 -26.46
C VAL A 490 -17.88 9.35 -27.43
N GLU A 491 -17.56 8.80 -28.60
CA GLU A 491 -17.15 9.55 -29.78
C GLU A 491 -18.32 9.67 -30.76
N ALA A 492 -18.44 10.79 -31.48
CA ALA A 492 -19.48 10.97 -32.48
C ALA A 492 -19.01 11.81 -33.68
N GLY A 493 -19.58 11.51 -34.85
CA GLY A 493 -19.42 12.26 -36.09
C GLY A 493 -20.70 12.17 -36.93
N VAL A 494 -20.92 13.15 -37.81
CA VAL A 494 -21.99 13.08 -38.81
C VAL A 494 -21.61 12.02 -39.84
N ASN A 495 -22.47 11.02 -39.98
CA ASN A 495 -22.34 9.97 -40.98
C ASN A 495 -22.95 10.42 -42.32
N ALA A 496 -24.12 11.05 -42.25
CA ALA A 496 -24.82 11.66 -43.37
C ALA A 496 -25.76 12.77 -42.88
N SER A 497 -26.08 13.73 -43.74
CA SER A 497 -27.02 14.81 -43.40
C SER A 497 -27.83 15.20 -44.63
N GLY A 498 -29.05 15.69 -44.42
CA GLY A 498 -29.89 16.26 -45.46
C GLY A 498 -30.83 17.32 -44.89
N ALA A 499 -31.60 17.98 -45.76
CA ALA A 499 -32.50 19.06 -45.34
C ALA A 499 -33.58 18.64 -44.32
N ALA A 500 -33.82 17.34 -44.16
CA ALA A 500 -34.84 16.77 -43.28
C ALA A 500 -34.29 15.76 -42.27
N PHE A 501 -32.97 15.56 -42.17
CA PHE A 501 -32.40 14.57 -41.25
C PHE A 501 -30.93 14.83 -40.90
N THR A 502 -30.52 14.30 -39.74
CA THR A 502 -29.11 14.09 -39.37
C THR A 502 -28.90 12.62 -39.04
N GLU A 503 -27.84 12.04 -39.56
CA GLU A 503 -27.37 10.70 -39.23
C GLU A 503 -26.03 10.78 -38.49
N ILE A 504 -26.01 10.21 -37.30
CA ILE A 504 -24.86 10.22 -36.40
C ILE A 504 -24.22 8.83 -36.39
N LYS A 505 -22.90 8.79 -36.55
CA LYS A 505 -22.06 7.65 -36.20
C LYS A 505 -21.50 7.90 -34.80
N ALA A 506 -21.98 7.15 -33.82
CA ALA A 506 -21.48 7.16 -32.45
C ALA A 506 -20.65 5.90 -32.17
N ILE A 507 -19.59 6.05 -31.37
CA ILE A 507 -18.76 4.94 -30.89
C ILE A 507 -18.64 5.07 -29.38
N VAL A 508 -19.19 4.10 -28.64
CA VAL A 508 -18.90 3.96 -27.21
C VAL A 508 -17.52 3.32 -27.08
N ARG A 509 -16.65 3.88 -26.25
CA ARG A 509 -15.30 3.38 -25.94
C ARG A 509 -15.23 2.97 -24.47
N ASN A 510 -14.62 1.83 -24.18
CA ASN A 510 -14.22 1.42 -22.84
C ASN A 510 -12.71 1.16 -22.82
N GLN A 511 -11.97 2.08 -22.23
CA GLN A 511 -10.53 2.06 -22.02
C GLN A 511 -10.21 2.07 -20.51
N SER A 512 -11.13 1.58 -19.69
CA SER A 512 -10.97 1.57 -18.23
C SER A 512 -9.74 0.78 -17.77
N ALA A 513 -9.12 1.26 -16.70
CA ALA A 513 -7.96 0.68 -16.05
C ALA A 513 -7.84 1.03 -14.55
N TRP A 514 -8.71 1.88 -13.98
CA TRP A 514 -8.74 2.22 -12.54
C TRP A 514 -10.06 1.86 -11.84
N PRO A 515 -10.33 0.56 -11.57
CA PRO A 515 -9.77 -0.59 -12.25
C PRO A 515 -10.41 -0.76 -13.64
N ALA A 516 -9.83 -1.64 -14.45
CA ALA A 516 -10.48 -2.13 -15.66
C ALA A 516 -11.83 -2.76 -15.31
N ARG A 517 -12.87 -2.44 -16.07
CA ARG A 517 -14.24 -2.89 -15.77
C ARG A 517 -15.10 -3.05 -17.02
N PRO A 518 -15.73 -4.21 -17.23
CA PRO A 518 -16.75 -4.39 -18.27
C PRO A 518 -17.96 -3.46 -18.07
N LEU A 519 -18.45 -2.86 -19.15
CA LEU A 519 -19.74 -2.15 -19.18
C LEU A 519 -20.80 -3.09 -19.77
N THR A 520 -21.57 -3.74 -18.92
CA THR A 520 -22.54 -4.79 -19.30
C THR A 520 -23.95 -4.27 -19.57
N ASP A 521 -24.28 -3.11 -19.01
CA ASP A 521 -25.61 -2.47 -19.03
C ASP A 521 -25.57 -1.04 -19.59
N GLY A 522 -24.63 -0.78 -20.51
CA GLY A 522 -24.38 0.53 -21.08
C GLY A 522 -25.53 1.06 -21.94
N SER A 523 -25.84 2.35 -21.82
CA SER A 523 -26.73 3.06 -22.75
C SER A 523 -26.32 4.52 -22.94
N PHE A 524 -26.58 5.12 -24.10
CA PHE A 524 -26.31 6.54 -24.33
C PHE A 524 -27.52 7.30 -24.87
N ARG A 525 -27.52 8.63 -24.69
CA ARG A 525 -28.60 9.52 -25.12
C ARG A 525 -28.09 10.67 -25.97
N TYR A 526 -28.77 10.88 -27.10
CA TYR A 526 -28.55 12.03 -28.00
C TYR A 526 -29.72 12.99 -27.91
N TYR A 527 -29.46 14.23 -27.49
CA TYR A 527 -30.43 15.28 -27.21
C TYR A 527 -30.55 16.27 -28.37
N PHE A 528 -31.78 16.53 -28.79
CA PHE A 528 -32.11 17.39 -29.93
C PHE A 528 -33.34 18.25 -29.61
N THR A 529 -33.56 19.33 -30.36
CA THR A 529 -34.69 20.26 -30.15
C THR A 529 -35.66 20.18 -31.33
N LEU A 530 -36.97 20.18 -31.06
CA LEU A 530 -37.96 20.27 -32.14
C LEU A 530 -38.02 21.68 -32.72
N ASP A 531 -37.92 21.78 -34.05
CA ASP A 531 -37.88 23.04 -34.78
C ASP A 531 -39.24 23.55 -35.22
N GLY A 532 -39.45 24.87 -35.18
CA GLY A 532 -40.68 25.50 -35.65
C GLY A 532 -41.93 24.87 -35.03
N ASP A 533 -42.86 24.43 -35.89
CA ASP A 533 -44.10 23.73 -35.50
C ASP A 533 -43.98 22.20 -35.58
N THR A 534 -42.78 21.65 -35.77
CA THR A 534 -42.54 20.20 -35.80
C THR A 534 -42.97 19.57 -34.48
N THR A 535 -43.73 18.48 -34.59
CA THR A 535 -44.24 17.69 -33.46
C THR A 535 -43.55 16.33 -33.39
N ALA A 536 -43.55 15.69 -32.22
CA ALA A 536 -42.78 14.45 -32.00
C ALA A 536 -43.20 13.27 -32.90
N ASN A 537 -44.47 13.18 -33.32
CA ASN A 537 -44.96 12.16 -34.25
C ASN A 537 -44.45 12.36 -35.70
N GLN A 538 -43.87 13.51 -36.01
CA GLN A 538 -43.23 13.78 -37.30
C GLN A 538 -41.76 13.35 -37.33
N ILE A 539 -41.21 12.93 -36.18
CA ILE A 539 -39.84 12.44 -36.05
C ILE A 539 -39.82 10.92 -36.17
N THR A 540 -38.88 10.42 -36.97
CA THR A 540 -38.57 8.99 -37.08
C THR A 540 -37.11 8.76 -36.71
N VAL A 541 -36.86 7.69 -35.96
CA VAL A 541 -35.52 7.25 -35.59
C VAL A 541 -35.26 5.89 -36.23
N SER A 542 -34.17 5.78 -36.98
CA SER A 542 -33.80 4.53 -37.66
C SER A 542 -32.30 4.27 -37.54
N SER A 543 -31.87 3.05 -37.85
CA SER A 543 -30.47 2.67 -37.88
C SER A 543 -30.24 1.72 -39.04
N ALA A 544 -29.25 2.04 -39.89
CA ALA A 544 -28.79 1.15 -40.95
C ALA A 544 -27.71 0.17 -40.42
N TYR A 545 -27.04 0.52 -39.32
CA TYR A 545 -26.00 -0.29 -38.70
C TYR A 545 -25.92 0.02 -37.20
N THR A 546 -26.03 -1.01 -36.36
CA THR A 546 -25.84 -0.89 -34.91
C THR A 546 -25.27 -2.19 -34.35
N GLN A 547 -24.27 -2.07 -33.46
CA GLN A 547 -23.78 -3.18 -32.63
C GLN A 547 -24.46 -3.22 -31.25
N CYS A 548 -25.41 -2.33 -31.01
CA CYS A 548 -26.28 -2.28 -29.84
C CYS A 548 -27.72 -2.60 -30.26
N LYS A 549 -28.70 -2.45 -29.36
CA LYS A 549 -30.12 -2.55 -29.73
C LYS A 549 -30.51 -1.39 -30.66
N ALA A 550 -31.66 -1.53 -31.32
CA ALA A 550 -32.20 -0.48 -32.16
C ALA A 550 -32.43 0.82 -31.35
N PRO A 551 -32.12 2.00 -31.91
CA PRO A 551 -32.36 3.27 -31.23
C PRO A 551 -33.85 3.48 -30.96
N THR A 552 -34.17 4.06 -29.81
CA THR A 552 -35.56 4.33 -29.37
C THR A 552 -35.78 5.82 -29.11
N GLY A 553 -37.03 6.27 -29.25
CA GLY A 553 -37.41 7.67 -29.11
C GLY A 553 -38.27 8.14 -30.30
N PRO A 554 -38.54 9.45 -30.39
CA PRO A 554 -38.02 10.50 -29.50
C PRO A 554 -38.70 10.50 -28.12
N THR A 555 -37.93 10.72 -27.06
CA THR A 555 -38.44 10.83 -25.67
C THR A 555 -38.34 12.28 -25.20
N LEU A 556 -39.43 12.83 -24.66
CA LEU A 556 -39.44 14.21 -24.15
C LEU A 556 -38.51 14.34 -22.93
N LEU A 557 -37.58 15.30 -22.95
CA LEU A 557 -36.84 15.73 -21.76
C LEU A 557 -37.61 16.86 -21.06
N SER A 558 -37.72 18.01 -21.73
CA SER A 558 -38.47 19.18 -21.26
C SER A 558 -38.70 20.17 -22.41
N GLY A 559 -39.79 20.93 -22.37
CA GLY A 559 -40.10 21.93 -23.40
C GLY A 559 -40.13 21.32 -24.80
N LYS A 560 -39.27 21.82 -25.70
CA LYS A 560 -39.08 21.28 -27.06
C LYS A 560 -37.87 20.35 -27.18
N THR A 561 -37.19 20.02 -26.09
CA THR A 561 -35.99 19.18 -26.09
C THR A 561 -36.38 17.71 -25.88
N TYR A 562 -35.92 16.87 -26.80
CA TYR A 562 -36.14 15.43 -26.84
C TYR A 562 -34.81 14.69 -26.90
N PHE A 563 -34.84 13.38 -26.71
CA PHE A 563 -33.67 12.54 -26.91
C PHE A 563 -33.98 11.19 -27.55
N VAL A 564 -32.96 10.66 -28.23
CA VAL A 564 -32.86 9.27 -28.68
C VAL A 564 -32.06 8.49 -27.63
N THR A 565 -32.51 7.29 -27.28
CA THR A 565 -31.75 6.36 -26.43
C THR A 565 -31.25 5.18 -27.25
N VAL A 566 -29.99 4.85 -27.09
CA VAL A 566 -29.37 3.63 -27.62
C VAL A 566 -28.95 2.76 -26.45
N ASP A 567 -29.54 1.57 -26.36
CA ASP A 567 -29.27 0.58 -25.31
C ASP A 567 -28.30 -0.48 -25.83
N CYS A 568 -27.14 -0.60 -25.18
CA CYS A 568 -26.09 -1.57 -25.48
C CYS A 568 -26.04 -2.71 -24.46
N SER A 569 -27.01 -2.81 -23.54
CA SER A 569 -27.09 -3.90 -22.58
C SER A 569 -27.20 -5.27 -23.27
N GLY A 570 -26.56 -6.27 -22.68
CA GLY A 570 -26.48 -7.63 -23.23
C GLY A 570 -25.29 -7.86 -24.17
N THR A 571 -24.54 -6.81 -24.53
CA THR A 571 -23.32 -6.93 -25.35
C THR A 571 -22.14 -6.24 -24.66
N PRO A 572 -21.49 -6.87 -23.64
CA PRO A 572 -20.52 -6.23 -22.77
C PRO A 572 -19.40 -5.48 -23.49
N ILE A 573 -19.24 -4.19 -23.20
CA ILE A 573 -18.16 -3.36 -23.75
C ILE A 573 -17.01 -3.43 -22.75
N SER A 574 -15.94 -4.15 -23.08
CA SER A 574 -14.85 -4.47 -22.14
C SER A 574 -13.49 -4.12 -22.70
N PRO A 575 -12.51 -3.67 -21.89
CA PRO A 575 -11.15 -3.38 -22.34
C PRO A 575 -10.37 -4.67 -22.64
N ALA A 576 -10.83 -5.47 -23.60
CA ALA A 576 -10.40 -6.85 -23.83
C ALA A 576 -10.06 -7.15 -25.30
N GLY A 577 -9.99 -6.14 -26.17
CA GLY A 577 -9.76 -6.35 -27.60
C GLY A 577 -10.28 -5.23 -28.49
N GLN A 578 -9.80 -5.18 -29.74
CA GLN A 578 -10.17 -4.15 -30.72
C GLN A 578 -11.69 -4.04 -30.96
N SER A 579 -12.40 -5.15 -30.97
CA SER A 579 -13.87 -5.16 -31.12
C SER A 579 -14.58 -5.08 -29.76
N GLN A 580 -14.01 -5.70 -28.74
CA GLN A 580 -14.59 -5.83 -27.40
C GLN A 580 -14.72 -4.48 -26.71
N HIS A 581 -13.72 -3.60 -26.85
CA HIS A 581 -13.66 -2.31 -26.15
C HIS A 581 -14.56 -1.22 -26.72
N ARG A 582 -15.28 -1.49 -27.82
CA ARG A 582 -16.09 -0.47 -28.48
C ARG A 582 -17.39 -0.99 -29.07
N ARG A 583 -18.38 -0.11 -29.20
CA ARG A 583 -19.60 -0.37 -29.98
C ARG A 583 -19.89 0.80 -30.88
N GLU A 584 -19.98 0.51 -32.18
CA GLU A 584 -20.39 1.47 -33.20
C GLU A 584 -21.90 1.40 -33.41
N VAL A 585 -22.53 2.57 -33.44
CA VAL A 585 -23.96 2.74 -33.68
C VAL A 585 -24.15 3.90 -34.65
N GLN A 586 -24.80 3.62 -35.78
CA GLN A 586 -25.24 4.62 -36.73
C GLN A 586 -26.75 4.79 -36.60
N PHE A 587 -27.22 5.98 -36.24
CA PHE A 587 -28.65 6.26 -36.12
C PHE A 587 -29.01 7.58 -36.81
N ARG A 588 -30.20 7.60 -37.42
CA ARG A 588 -30.74 8.75 -38.13
C ARG A 588 -31.96 9.29 -37.39
N ILE A 589 -31.99 10.60 -37.21
CA ILE A 589 -33.17 11.34 -36.79
C ILE A 589 -33.69 12.07 -38.03
N ALA A 590 -34.89 11.72 -38.49
CA ALA A 590 -35.51 12.33 -39.68
C ALA A 590 -36.85 12.96 -39.32
N SER A 591 -37.10 14.15 -39.85
CA SER A 591 -38.32 14.93 -39.65
C SER A 591 -39.12 14.99 -40.95
N SER A 592 -40.44 14.80 -40.87
CA SER A 592 -41.37 15.18 -41.94
C SER A 592 -41.82 16.65 -41.87
N GLY A 593 -41.40 17.38 -40.83
CA GLY A 593 -41.56 18.82 -40.65
C GLY A 593 -40.25 19.59 -40.92
N THR A 594 -40.01 20.65 -40.17
CA THR A 594 -38.73 21.39 -40.17
C THR A 594 -37.66 20.61 -39.40
N TRP A 595 -36.40 20.73 -39.84
CA TRP A 595 -35.21 20.12 -39.22
C TRP A 595 -34.03 21.11 -39.25
N ASP A 596 -33.47 21.44 -38.08
CA ASP A 596 -32.27 22.25 -37.89
C ASP A 596 -31.41 21.68 -36.76
N PRO A 597 -30.34 20.92 -37.09
CA PRO A 597 -29.48 20.33 -36.06
C PRO A 597 -28.57 21.36 -35.37
N ALA A 598 -28.52 22.62 -35.83
CA ALA A 598 -27.62 23.63 -35.26
C ALA A 598 -27.97 24.00 -33.82
N ASN A 599 -29.23 23.82 -33.42
CA ASN A 599 -29.71 24.10 -32.07
C ASN A 599 -29.74 22.85 -31.16
N ASP A 600 -29.38 21.67 -31.69
CA ASP A 600 -29.37 20.42 -30.95
C ASP A 600 -28.23 20.39 -29.94
N TRP A 601 -28.54 20.00 -28.70
CA TRP A 601 -27.55 19.95 -27.64
C TRP A 601 -26.41 18.97 -27.96
N SER A 602 -26.75 17.76 -28.39
CA SER A 602 -25.77 16.71 -28.69
C SER A 602 -25.07 16.88 -30.03
N TYR A 603 -25.54 17.78 -30.89
CA TYR A 603 -24.84 18.11 -32.14
C TYR A 603 -23.63 19.02 -31.91
N LYS A 604 -23.62 19.77 -30.79
CA LYS A 604 -22.47 20.60 -30.39
C LYS A 604 -21.24 19.73 -30.16
N GLY A 605 -20.14 20.09 -30.82
CA GLY A 605 -18.85 19.38 -30.71
C GLY A 605 -18.73 18.11 -31.55
N VAL A 606 -19.81 17.65 -32.21
CA VAL A 606 -19.75 16.55 -33.17
C VAL A 606 -18.98 16.99 -34.41
N ALA A 607 -18.15 16.10 -34.98
CA ALA A 607 -17.52 16.35 -36.28
C ALA A 607 -18.59 16.41 -37.38
N THR A 608 -18.82 17.59 -37.97
CA THR A 608 -19.98 17.84 -38.83
C THR A 608 -19.79 17.48 -40.31
N THR A 609 -18.55 17.29 -40.76
CA THR A 609 -18.28 16.89 -42.16
C THR A 609 -18.65 15.40 -42.33
N PRO A 610 -19.61 15.05 -43.21
CA PRO A 610 -20.04 13.66 -43.38
C PRO A 610 -18.88 12.70 -43.66
N GLY A 611 -18.84 11.59 -42.92
CA GLY A 611 -17.79 10.57 -43.04
C GLY A 611 -16.49 10.90 -42.31
N SER A 612 -16.43 12.00 -41.56
CA SER A 612 -15.28 12.31 -40.70
C SER A 612 -15.11 11.27 -39.60
N THR A 613 -13.87 11.11 -39.13
CA THR A 613 -13.57 10.33 -37.93
C THR A 613 -14.35 10.89 -36.74
N PRO A 614 -15.14 10.06 -36.03
CA PRO A 614 -15.81 10.48 -34.80
C PRO A 614 -14.82 11.08 -33.80
N VAL A 615 -15.20 12.17 -33.16
CA VAL A 615 -14.42 12.85 -32.11
C VAL A 615 -15.09 12.64 -30.76
N ARG A 616 -14.36 12.75 -29.65
CA ARG A 616 -14.96 12.68 -28.30
C ARG A 616 -15.98 13.83 -28.12
N VAL A 617 -17.18 13.51 -27.63
CA VAL A 617 -18.27 14.49 -27.44
C VAL A 617 -18.83 14.39 -26.03
N GLU A 618 -18.84 15.51 -25.31
CA GLU A 618 -19.36 15.59 -23.94
C GLU A 618 -20.88 15.80 -23.89
N ASN A 619 -21.49 16.23 -24.98
CA ASN A 619 -22.93 16.51 -25.02
C ASN A 619 -23.79 15.27 -25.33
N ILE A 620 -23.20 14.09 -25.39
CA ILE A 620 -23.89 12.79 -25.49
C ILE A 620 -23.65 12.07 -24.17
N THR A 621 -24.71 11.84 -23.39
CA THR A 621 -24.55 11.20 -22.07
C THR A 621 -24.46 9.69 -22.21
N LEU A 622 -23.54 9.05 -21.52
CA LEU A 622 -23.45 7.58 -21.35
C LEU A 622 -23.84 7.20 -19.93
N HIS A 623 -24.47 6.04 -19.78
CA HIS A 623 -24.99 5.50 -18.54
C HIS A 623 -24.58 4.04 -18.37
N SER A 624 -24.32 3.63 -17.14
CA SER A 624 -24.31 2.24 -16.68
C SER A 624 -25.53 2.04 -15.80
N GLY A 625 -26.49 1.24 -16.29
CA GLY A 625 -27.81 1.15 -15.68
C GLY A 625 -28.47 2.53 -15.63
N THR A 626 -28.79 3.01 -14.42
CA THR A 626 -29.37 4.35 -14.20
C THR A 626 -28.32 5.43 -13.89
N LYS A 627 -27.05 5.06 -13.69
CA LYS A 627 -25.97 5.99 -13.32
C LYS A 627 -25.36 6.59 -14.58
N ARG A 628 -25.39 7.92 -14.71
CA ARG A 628 -24.61 8.65 -15.72
C ARG A 628 -23.12 8.51 -15.42
N ILE A 629 -22.34 8.07 -16.41
CA ILE A 629 -20.89 7.86 -16.29
C ILE A 629 -20.06 8.75 -17.24
N TRP A 630 -20.70 9.35 -18.25
CA TRP A 630 -20.05 10.31 -19.16
C TRP A 630 -21.07 11.32 -19.68
N GLY A 631 -20.57 12.50 -20.01
CA GLY A 631 -21.29 13.57 -20.69
C GLY A 631 -22.32 14.32 -19.85
N THR A 632 -22.79 15.43 -20.39
CA THR A 632 -23.66 16.41 -19.71
C THR A 632 -24.98 16.55 -20.49
N PRO A 633 -26.14 16.35 -19.85
CA PRO A 633 -27.43 16.59 -20.50
C PRO A 633 -27.76 18.10 -20.59
N PRO A 634 -28.73 18.50 -21.41
CA PRO A 634 -29.19 19.89 -21.47
C PRO A 634 -29.71 20.38 -20.11
N GLY A 635 -29.28 21.57 -19.68
CA GLY A 635 -29.84 22.25 -18.50
C GLY A 635 -29.36 21.76 -17.14
N GLU A 636 -28.47 20.76 -17.10
CA GLU A 636 -27.74 20.38 -15.88
C GLU A 636 -26.28 20.83 -16.00
N GLU A 637 -25.66 21.11 -14.85
CA GLU A 637 -24.21 21.18 -14.76
C GLU A 637 -23.60 19.82 -15.13
N PRO A 638 -22.33 19.77 -15.58
CA PRO A 638 -21.64 18.51 -15.81
C PRO A 638 -21.87 17.54 -14.64
N PRO A 639 -21.97 16.21 -14.87
CA PRO A 639 -21.81 15.30 -13.74
C PRO A 639 -20.56 15.72 -12.97
N PRO A 640 -20.58 15.73 -11.62
CA PRO A 640 -19.36 16.00 -10.88
C PRO A 640 -18.30 15.07 -11.46
N GLN A 641 -17.26 15.65 -12.06
CA GLN A 641 -15.99 14.93 -12.12
C GLN A 641 -15.70 14.58 -10.67
N GLU A 642 -15.36 13.32 -10.40
CA GLU A 642 -14.71 13.03 -9.12
C GLU A 642 -13.50 13.96 -9.08
N ASP A 643 -13.53 14.91 -8.16
CA ASP A 643 -12.43 15.82 -7.94
C ASP A 643 -11.33 15.00 -7.28
N GLU A 644 -10.38 14.55 -8.08
CA GLU A 644 -9.23 13.76 -7.64
C GLU A 644 -7.97 14.64 -7.46
N VAL A 645 -8.07 15.93 -7.80
CA VAL A 645 -6.94 16.84 -7.74
C VAL A 645 -6.82 17.34 -6.30
N ALA A 646 -5.73 16.96 -5.65
CA ALA A 646 -5.46 17.44 -4.30
C ALA A 646 -5.14 18.94 -4.28
N PRO A 647 -5.53 19.66 -3.20
CA PRO A 647 -5.16 21.05 -3.04
C PRO A 647 -3.65 21.30 -3.09
N SER A 648 -3.25 22.50 -3.51
CA SER A 648 -1.84 22.90 -3.49
C SER A 648 -1.27 22.88 -2.07
N ARG A 649 0.05 22.71 -1.94
CA ARG A 649 0.72 22.68 -0.63
C ARG A 649 0.49 24.00 0.12
N PRO A 650 0.02 23.99 1.38
CA PRO A 650 -0.09 25.19 2.19
C PRO A 650 1.28 25.86 2.38
N GLY A 651 1.29 27.17 2.53
CA GLY A 651 2.52 27.90 2.86
C GLY A 651 3.11 27.44 4.20
N LYS A 652 4.42 27.66 4.39
CA LYS A 652 5.09 27.41 5.67
C LYS A 652 4.36 28.18 6.79
N PRO A 653 3.92 27.52 7.88
CA PRO A 653 3.25 28.21 8.97
C PRO A 653 4.19 29.18 9.68
N ALA A 654 3.71 30.39 9.94
CA ALA A 654 4.33 31.36 10.84
C ALA A 654 3.72 31.24 12.24
N VAL A 655 4.57 31.34 13.26
CA VAL A 655 4.17 31.21 14.67
C VAL A 655 4.25 32.57 15.35
N THR A 656 3.16 32.96 16.03
CA THR A 656 3.07 34.19 16.83
C THR A 656 2.37 33.93 18.16
N ALA A 657 2.35 34.92 19.05
CA ALA A 657 1.65 34.85 20.34
C ALA A 657 1.98 33.58 21.16
N VAL A 658 3.28 33.23 21.22
CA VAL A 658 3.74 32.06 21.98
C VAL A 658 3.64 32.33 23.48
N THR A 659 2.92 31.46 24.18
CA THR A 659 2.74 31.49 25.63
C THR A 659 3.35 30.23 26.25
N ALA A 660 3.22 30.07 27.58
CA ALA A 660 3.65 28.85 28.25
C ALA A 660 2.83 27.61 27.84
N SER A 661 1.63 27.79 27.28
CA SER A 661 0.69 26.68 26.99
C SER A 661 0.06 26.70 25.58
N GLY A 662 0.52 27.57 24.69
CA GLY A 662 -0.05 27.68 23.35
C GLY A 662 0.69 28.65 22.43
N ALA A 663 0.29 28.65 21.16
CA ALA A 663 0.79 29.57 20.14
C ALA A 663 -0.23 29.73 18.99
N ARG A 664 -0.19 30.86 18.29
CA ARG A 664 -1.02 31.10 17.10
C ARG A 664 -0.25 30.79 15.83
N LEU A 665 -0.85 29.98 14.96
CA LEU A 665 -0.33 29.59 13.66
C LEU A 665 -1.10 30.32 12.56
N THR A 666 -0.38 30.83 11.55
CA THR A 666 -0.94 31.40 10.32
C THR A 666 -0.13 30.95 9.11
N TRP A 667 -0.75 30.70 7.97
CA TRP A 667 -0.04 30.27 6.75
C TRP A 667 -0.62 30.91 5.49
N ALA A 668 0.06 30.76 4.35
CA ALA A 668 -0.53 31.11 3.06
C ALA A 668 -1.52 30.01 2.65
N ALA A 669 -2.73 30.42 2.24
CA ALA A 669 -3.79 29.48 1.86
C ALA A 669 -3.42 28.66 0.62
N SER A 670 -3.88 27.41 0.60
CA SER A 670 -3.84 26.54 -0.56
C SER A 670 -4.88 26.97 -1.60
N THR A 671 -4.64 26.57 -2.84
CA THR A 671 -5.54 26.75 -3.99
C THR A 671 -5.88 25.39 -4.55
N ASP A 672 -7.07 25.29 -5.12
CA ASP A 672 -7.61 24.05 -5.64
C ASP A 672 -8.52 24.34 -6.85
N ASN A 673 -8.76 23.36 -7.72
CA ASN A 673 -9.62 23.47 -8.90
C ASN A 673 -11.12 23.54 -8.53
N VAL A 674 -11.55 22.94 -7.42
CA VAL A 674 -12.94 23.03 -6.93
C VAL A 674 -13.01 23.86 -5.66
N GLY A 675 -12.14 23.61 -4.69
CA GLY A 675 -12.01 24.45 -3.51
C GLY A 675 -11.49 23.76 -2.26
N VAL A 676 -10.72 24.49 -1.47
CA VAL A 676 -10.21 24.02 -0.17
C VAL A 676 -11.28 24.19 0.90
N THR A 677 -11.65 23.09 1.57
CA THR A 677 -12.70 23.07 2.61
C THR A 677 -12.13 23.16 4.02
N GLY A 678 -10.83 22.88 4.20
CA GLY A 678 -10.16 23.07 5.48
C GLY A 678 -8.70 22.65 5.49
N TYR A 679 -8.13 22.71 6.68
CA TYR A 679 -6.75 22.39 6.96
C TYR A 679 -6.65 21.51 8.20
N ASP A 680 -5.76 20.53 8.18
CA ASP A 680 -5.38 19.72 9.32
C ASP A 680 -4.01 20.18 9.83
N VAL A 681 -3.93 20.47 11.13
CA VAL A 681 -2.70 20.90 11.81
C VAL A 681 -2.11 19.69 12.53
N HIS A 682 -0.85 19.38 12.22
CA HIS A 682 -0.15 18.21 12.75
C HIS A 682 1.03 18.61 13.62
N ARG A 683 1.28 17.80 14.65
CA ARG A 683 2.47 17.82 15.48
C ARG A 683 3.13 16.44 15.40
N GLY A 684 4.25 16.34 14.69
CA GLY A 684 4.78 15.03 14.27
C GLY A 684 3.78 14.35 13.33
N THR A 685 3.47 13.07 13.57
CA THR A 685 2.44 12.33 12.81
C THR A 685 1.02 12.54 13.34
N ALA A 686 0.85 13.10 14.53
CA ALA A 686 -0.45 13.25 15.17
C ALA A 686 -1.16 14.54 14.73
N ARG A 687 -2.41 14.43 14.28
CA ARG A 687 -3.29 15.58 14.03
C ARG A 687 -3.72 16.19 15.36
N VAL A 688 -3.39 17.47 15.58
CA VAL A 688 -3.68 18.19 16.83
C VAL A 688 -4.87 19.15 16.72
N GLY A 689 -5.36 19.39 15.50
CA GLY A 689 -6.58 20.17 15.28
C GLY A 689 -6.90 20.38 13.81
N THR A 690 -8.03 21.04 13.55
CA THR A 690 -8.51 21.37 12.21
C THR A 690 -8.93 22.84 12.13
N ALA A 691 -8.78 23.45 10.97
CA ALA A 691 -9.15 24.84 10.70
C ALA A 691 -9.92 24.96 9.38
N THR A 692 -10.88 25.87 9.29
CA THR A 692 -11.62 26.18 8.04
C THR A 692 -10.98 27.32 7.24
N GLY A 693 -9.95 27.96 7.79
CA GLY A 693 -9.19 29.04 7.14
C GLY A 693 -7.70 28.95 7.49
N PRO A 694 -6.87 29.87 6.99
CA PRO A 694 -5.41 29.76 7.06
C PRO A 694 -4.79 30.20 8.41
N ALA A 695 -5.49 29.91 9.52
CA ALA A 695 -5.05 30.23 10.87
C ALA A 695 -5.59 29.22 11.90
N PHE A 696 -4.80 28.94 12.94
CA PHE A 696 -5.18 28.02 14.01
C PHE A 696 -4.50 28.41 15.33
N ASP A 697 -5.27 28.45 16.43
CA ASP A 697 -4.75 28.68 17.78
C ASP A 697 -4.45 27.33 18.46
N LEU A 698 -3.16 26.99 18.56
CA LEU A 698 -2.69 25.74 19.16
C LEU A 698 -2.59 25.92 20.68
N THR A 699 -3.27 25.05 21.44
CA THR A 699 -3.36 25.13 22.91
C THR A 699 -3.02 23.79 23.56
N GLY A 700 -2.90 23.76 24.90
CA GLY A 700 -2.61 22.54 25.66
C GLY A 700 -1.15 22.10 25.57
N LEU A 701 -0.24 23.04 25.33
CA LEU A 701 1.19 22.81 25.26
C LEU A 701 1.84 22.88 26.65
N SER A 702 3.00 22.26 26.79
CA SER A 702 3.83 22.29 28.00
C SER A 702 4.80 23.48 27.95
N PRO A 703 5.09 24.16 29.07
CA PRO A 703 6.04 25.28 29.12
C PRO A 703 7.47 24.87 28.75
N ALA A 704 8.27 25.82 28.26
CA ALA A 704 9.68 25.63 27.88
C ALA A 704 9.95 24.40 26.98
N THR A 705 8.98 24.02 26.15
CA THR A 705 9.01 22.78 25.37
C THR A 705 9.05 23.11 23.88
N PRO A 706 10.00 22.54 23.11
CA PRO A 706 10.03 22.71 21.66
C PRO A 706 8.92 21.88 20.99
N TYR A 707 8.25 22.49 20.02
CA TYR A 707 7.22 21.87 19.20
C TYR A 707 7.53 22.08 17.73
N THR A 708 7.26 21.06 16.92
CA THR A 708 7.34 21.12 15.45
C THR A 708 5.97 20.80 14.87
N VAL A 709 5.47 21.69 14.01
CA VAL A 709 4.14 21.60 13.42
C VAL A 709 4.16 21.81 11.91
N HIS A 710 3.23 21.18 11.21
CA HIS A 710 2.97 21.41 9.79
C HIS A 710 1.47 21.36 9.51
N VAL A 711 1.06 21.81 8.32
CA VAL A 711 -0.33 21.93 7.93
C VAL A 711 -0.56 21.21 6.60
N VAL A 712 -1.70 20.53 6.49
CA VAL A 712 -2.19 19.85 5.27
C VAL A 712 -3.54 20.46 4.90
N ALA A 713 -3.75 20.81 3.63
CA ALA A 713 -5.06 21.24 3.14
C ALA A 713 -5.89 20.05 2.68
N ARG A 714 -7.22 20.19 2.75
CA ARG A 714 -8.20 19.22 2.25
C ARG A 714 -9.32 19.91 1.48
N ASP A 715 -9.88 19.21 0.51
CA ASP A 715 -11.05 19.64 -0.27
C ASP A 715 -12.34 18.93 0.17
N ALA A 716 -13.42 19.10 -0.61
CA ALA A 716 -14.72 18.48 -0.34
C ALA A 716 -14.79 17.01 -0.76
N ALA A 717 -13.93 16.58 -1.69
CA ALA A 717 -13.86 15.23 -2.22
C ALA A 717 -13.01 14.28 -1.36
N GLY A 718 -12.24 14.83 -0.42
CA GLY A 718 -11.45 14.09 0.56
C GLY A 718 -9.96 14.01 0.21
N ASN A 719 -9.51 14.69 -0.85
CA ASN A 719 -8.08 14.71 -1.18
C ASN A 719 -7.32 15.59 -0.18
N SER A 720 -6.04 15.25 0.01
CA SER A 720 -5.15 15.96 0.93
C SER A 720 -3.93 16.46 0.19
N SER A 721 -3.56 17.72 0.42
CA SER A 721 -2.36 18.30 -0.14
C SER A 721 -1.09 17.61 0.38
N PRO A 722 0.08 17.81 -0.28
CA PRO A 722 1.35 17.66 0.41
C PRO A 722 1.40 18.52 1.69
N ALA A 723 2.06 18.03 2.72
CA ALA A 723 2.28 18.81 3.94
C ALA A 723 3.07 20.09 3.67
N SER A 724 2.75 21.18 4.38
CA SER A 724 3.59 22.38 4.39
C SER A 724 5.01 22.05 4.87
N GLU A 725 5.96 22.96 4.65
CA GLU A 725 7.18 22.93 5.45
C GLU A 725 6.82 22.97 6.94
N SER A 726 7.60 22.25 7.75
CA SER A 726 7.44 22.29 9.21
C SER A 726 8.00 23.59 9.77
N VAL A 727 7.37 24.10 10.84
CA VAL A 727 7.88 25.18 11.66
C VAL A 727 8.08 24.70 13.09
N SER A 728 9.18 25.14 13.71
CA SER A 728 9.49 24.84 15.11
C SER A 728 9.41 26.09 15.97
N PHE A 729 8.88 25.96 17.17
CA PHE A 729 8.86 27.02 18.19
C PHE A 729 8.96 26.41 19.59
N THR A 730 9.41 27.19 20.56
CA THR A 730 9.49 26.77 21.97
C THR A 730 8.51 27.60 22.77
N THR A 731 7.64 26.96 23.54
CA THR A 731 6.73 27.65 24.46
C THR A 731 7.49 28.44 25.51
N ALA A 732 6.90 29.53 26.00
CA ALA A 732 7.51 30.34 27.05
C ALA A 732 7.66 29.54 28.37
N GLU A 733 8.53 30.00 29.26
CA GLU A 733 8.63 29.43 30.60
C GLU A 733 7.32 29.63 31.38
N ALA A 734 7.04 28.71 32.29
CA ALA A 734 5.91 28.88 33.21
C ALA A 734 6.17 30.11 34.11
N PRO A 735 5.17 30.96 34.39
CA PRO A 735 5.34 32.07 35.32
C PRO A 735 5.85 31.56 36.69
N ALA A 736 6.80 32.27 37.29
CA ALA A 736 7.60 31.86 38.45
C ALA A 736 6.83 31.62 39.77
N GLY A 737 5.50 31.52 39.73
CA GLY A 737 4.63 31.26 40.87
C GLY A 737 3.65 30.11 40.69
N GLY A 738 3.70 29.32 39.60
CA GLY A 738 2.84 28.12 39.44
C GLY A 738 1.34 28.38 39.21
N CYS A 739 0.88 29.62 39.32
CA CYS A 739 -0.47 30.07 38.98
C CYS A 739 -0.44 31.41 38.24
N THR A 740 -1.53 31.72 37.54
CA THR A 740 -1.79 33.05 36.96
C THR A 740 -3.04 33.66 37.58
N ALA A 741 -3.13 34.98 37.58
CA ALA A 741 -4.31 35.71 38.04
C ALA A 741 -4.72 36.77 37.01
N VAL A 742 -5.97 36.71 36.56
CA VAL A 742 -6.56 37.66 35.64
C VAL A 742 -7.53 38.55 36.41
N TYR A 743 -7.23 39.85 36.47
CA TYR A 743 -8.05 40.86 37.14
C TYR A 743 -8.97 41.56 36.15
N LYS A 744 -10.22 41.76 36.55
CA LYS A 744 -11.23 42.52 35.82
C LYS A 744 -11.92 43.52 36.75
N VAL A 745 -12.10 44.76 36.28
CA VAL A 745 -13.07 45.68 36.89
C VAL A 745 -14.45 45.34 36.32
N GLY A 746 -15.38 44.96 37.19
CA GLY A 746 -16.77 44.67 36.84
C GLY A 746 -17.61 45.95 36.81
N ASN A 747 -18.51 46.08 37.78
CA ASN A 747 -19.36 47.26 37.93
C ASN A 747 -18.59 48.40 38.60
N SER A 748 -18.77 49.64 38.13
CA SER A 748 -18.23 50.85 38.75
C SER A 748 -19.34 51.86 38.96
N TRP A 749 -19.37 52.51 40.11
CA TRP A 749 -20.32 53.57 40.45
C TRP A 749 -19.60 54.72 41.16
N GLN A 750 -20.32 55.79 41.49
CA GLN A 750 -19.70 57.00 42.02
C GLN A 750 -18.96 56.72 43.33
N GLY A 751 -17.62 56.73 43.26
CA GLY A 751 -16.71 56.57 44.40
C GLY A 751 -16.36 55.12 44.77
N ALA A 752 -16.87 54.10 44.07
CA ALA A 752 -16.54 52.70 44.35
C ALA A 752 -16.76 51.77 43.14
N PHE A 753 -16.14 50.60 43.18
CA PHE A 753 -16.21 49.62 42.12
C PHE A 753 -16.13 48.19 42.65
N GLN A 754 -16.48 47.24 41.80
CA GLN A 754 -16.34 45.82 42.01
C GLN A 754 -15.18 45.27 41.16
N GLY A 755 -14.23 44.59 41.81
CA GLY A 755 -13.16 43.83 41.17
C GLY A 755 -13.47 42.33 41.20
N GLU A 756 -13.11 41.63 40.14
CA GLU A 756 -13.16 40.17 40.06
C GLU A 756 -11.81 39.64 39.56
N VAL A 757 -11.30 38.61 40.22
CA VAL A 757 -10.00 38.01 39.90
C VAL A 757 -10.18 36.50 39.74
N THR A 758 -9.74 35.99 38.59
CA THR A 758 -9.71 34.54 38.31
C THR A 758 -8.27 34.03 38.41
N VAL A 759 -8.06 33.06 39.29
CA VAL A 759 -6.79 32.38 39.51
C VAL A 759 -6.81 31.02 38.82
N ARG A 760 -5.78 30.72 38.03
CA ARG A 760 -5.65 29.44 37.33
C ARG A 760 -4.33 28.76 37.69
N ASN A 761 -4.40 27.46 38.00
CA ASN A 761 -3.21 26.64 38.18
C ASN A 761 -2.62 26.31 36.80
N GLU A 762 -1.41 26.82 36.54
CA GLU A 762 -0.67 26.58 35.29
C GLU A 762 0.44 25.53 35.48
N SER A 763 0.55 24.94 36.67
CA SER A 763 1.50 23.88 36.95
C SER A 763 0.95 22.50 36.58
N ALA A 764 1.85 21.55 36.32
CA ALA A 764 1.51 20.16 36.02
C ALA A 764 1.07 19.35 37.25
N SER A 765 1.07 19.95 38.45
CA SER A 765 0.65 19.32 39.71
C SER A 765 -0.50 20.07 40.35
N ALA A 766 -1.27 19.41 41.20
CA ALA A 766 -2.29 20.10 41.99
C ALA A 766 -1.62 21.05 42.99
N ILE A 767 -2.13 22.28 43.10
CA ILE A 767 -1.69 23.25 44.12
C ILE A 767 -2.65 23.20 45.31
N THR A 768 -2.17 23.52 46.50
CA THR A 768 -2.98 23.45 47.74
C THR A 768 -3.48 24.81 48.20
N GLY A 769 -2.84 25.89 47.73
CA GLY A 769 -3.30 27.25 47.91
C GLY A 769 -2.71 28.20 46.88
N TRP A 770 -3.19 29.44 46.91
CA TRP A 770 -2.71 30.51 46.04
C TRP A 770 -2.79 31.85 46.77
N THR A 771 -1.87 32.74 46.43
CA THR A 771 -1.84 34.13 46.89
C THR A 771 -1.67 35.04 45.67
N VAL A 772 -2.59 36.00 45.51
CA VAL A 772 -2.55 37.01 44.45
C VAL A 772 -2.15 38.35 45.04
N THR A 773 -1.21 39.04 44.40
CA THR A 773 -0.73 40.35 44.82
C THR A 773 -0.80 41.37 43.69
N TRP A 774 -1.20 42.60 44.01
CA TRP A 774 -1.14 43.72 43.07
C TRP A 774 -0.97 45.05 43.82
N ARG A 775 -0.70 46.13 43.07
CA ARG A 775 -0.68 47.50 43.59
C ARG A 775 -1.82 48.34 43.01
N PHE A 776 -2.57 49.02 43.86
CA PHE A 776 -3.58 49.98 43.43
C PHE A 776 -2.95 51.31 43.00
N PRO A 777 -3.31 51.85 41.83
CA PRO A 777 -2.62 53.01 41.26
C PRO A 777 -2.98 54.35 41.92
N ASP A 778 -4.21 54.53 42.40
CA ASP A 778 -4.78 55.85 42.73
C ASP A 778 -5.61 55.84 44.05
N GLY A 779 -5.01 55.35 45.14
CA GLY A 779 -5.58 55.45 46.50
C GLY A 779 -6.81 54.57 46.76
N GLN A 780 -7.04 53.54 45.93
CA GLN A 780 -8.16 52.63 46.11
C GLN A 780 -8.04 51.80 47.40
N THR A 781 -9.15 51.55 48.08
CA THR A 781 -9.18 50.77 49.33
C THR A 781 -10.26 49.70 49.27
N ILE A 782 -9.91 48.43 49.53
CA ILE A 782 -10.88 47.33 49.60
C ILE A 782 -11.77 47.53 50.83
N SER A 783 -13.08 47.52 50.60
CA SER A 783 -14.11 47.65 51.63
C SER A 783 -14.68 46.30 52.04
N GLN A 784 -14.84 45.38 51.09
CA GLN A 784 -15.34 44.03 51.32
C GLN A 784 -14.75 43.08 50.27
N LEU A 785 -14.46 41.85 50.67
CA LEU A 785 -13.95 40.81 49.77
C LEU A 785 -14.62 39.48 50.11
N TRP A 786 -14.94 38.69 49.08
CA TRP A 786 -15.46 37.34 49.21
C TRP A 786 -14.56 36.34 48.49
N ASN A 787 -14.63 35.07 48.90
CA ASN A 787 -13.84 33.95 48.38
C ASN A 787 -12.31 34.15 48.50
N GLY A 788 -11.87 34.97 49.44
CA GLY A 788 -10.46 35.16 49.79
C GLY A 788 -10.33 35.89 51.14
N THR A 789 -9.10 35.96 51.63
CA THR A 789 -8.72 36.79 52.78
C THR A 789 -7.63 37.75 52.34
N HIS A 790 -7.80 39.04 52.60
CA HIS A 790 -6.87 40.05 52.11
C HIS A 790 -6.16 40.81 53.23
N THR A 791 -4.97 41.29 52.89
CA THR A 791 -4.27 42.35 53.61
C THR A 791 -4.00 43.47 52.63
N GLN A 792 -4.26 44.71 53.04
CA GLN A 792 -3.91 45.90 52.26
C GLN A 792 -3.09 46.87 53.12
N THR A 793 -1.91 47.24 52.64
CA THR A 793 -1.04 48.24 53.28
C THR A 793 -0.73 49.33 52.26
N GLY A 794 -1.37 50.49 52.40
CA GLY A 794 -1.30 51.53 51.37
C GLY A 794 -1.86 51.02 50.04
N SER A 795 -1.07 51.12 48.97
CA SER A 795 -1.45 50.61 47.65
C SER A 795 -1.22 49.11 47.46
N ASP A 796 -0.47 48.45 48.35
CA ASP A 796 -0.15 47.03 48.23
C ASP A 796 -1.30 46.16 48.72
N VAL A 797 -1.81 45.29 47.83
CA VAL A 797 -2.85 44.32 48.16
C VAL A 797 -2.31 42.91 47.99
N SER A 798 -2.61 42.06 48.97
CA SER A 798 -2.40 40.62 48.91
C SER A 798 -3.69 39.89 49.29
N VAL A 799 -4.12 38.94 48.46
CA VAL A 799 -5.31 38.11 48.69
C VAL A 799 -4.91 36.64 48.64
N LYS A 800 -5.18 35.92 49.72
CA LYS A 800 -5.00 34.47 49.83
C LYS A 800 -6.35 33.75 49.72
N ASN A 801 -6.32 32.53 49.17
CA ASN A 801 -7.49 31.64 49.11
C ASN A 801 -8.10 31.37 50.51
N VAL A 802 -9.40 31.06 50.53
CA VAL A 802 -10.09 30.49 51.71
C VAL A 802 -10.03 28.95 51.67
N ALA A 803 -10.42 28.29 52.76
CA ALA A 803 -10.21 26.86 52.95
C ALA A 803 -10.78 25.95 51.82
N TRP A 804 -11.84 26.38 51.14
CA TRP A 804 -12.54 25.56 50.14
C TRP A 804 -12.17 25.86 48.68
N ASN A 805 -11.37 26.89 48.39
CA ASN A 805 -11.01 27.26 47.00
C ASN A 805 -9.50 27.34 46.72
N GLY A 806 -8.66 26.85 47.65
CA GLY A 806 -7.21 26.81 47.46
C GLY A 806 -6.72 25.65 46.60
N ALA A 807 -7.35 24.48 46.74
CA ALA A 807 -6.94 23.28 46.03
C ALA A 807 -7.38 23.34 44.57
N LEU A 808 -6.42 23.45 43.64
CA LEU A 808 -6.68 23.49 42.21
C LEU A 808 -5.86 22.41 41.49
N ALA A 809 -6.54 21.50 40.80
CA ALA A 809 -5.91 20.56 39.87
C ALA A 809 -5.21 21.31 38.71
N PRO A 810 -4.28 20.68 37.96
CA PRO A 810 -3.69 21.29 36.77
C PRO A 810 -4.76 21.85 35.83
N ALA A 811 -4.57 23.08 35.34
CA ALA A 811 -5.50 23.85 34.51
C ALA A 811 -6.86 24.23 35.16
N ALA A 812 -7.13 23.84 36.41
CA ALA A 812 -8.33 24.27 37.14
C ALA A 812 -8.22 25.74 37.58
N SER A 813 -9.37 26.39 37.79
CA SER A 813 -9.45 27.80 38.18
C SER A 813 -10.37 28.02 39.38
N ALA A 814 -10.09 29.05 40.16
CA ALA A 814 -10.97 29.61 41.20
C ALA A 814 -11.08 31.12 41.02
N SER A 815 -12.16 31.72 41.49
CA SER A 815 -12.36 33.17 41.41
C SER A 815 -12.74 33.77 42.76
N PHE A 816 -12.27 34.99 42.99
CA PHE A 816 -12.67 35.83 44.11
C PHE A 816 -13.04 37.22 43.63
N GLY A 817 -13.80 37.94 44.44
CA GLY A 817 -14.23 39.29 44.11
C GLY A 817 -14.27 40.19 45.33
N PHE A 818 -14.31 41.49 45.07
CA PHE A 818 -14.29 42.50 46.12
C PHE A 818 -14.96 43.79 45.67
N THR A 819 -15.34 44.63 46.62
CA THR A 819 -15.70 46.03 46.39
C THR A 819 -14.65 46.95 46.99
N ALA A 820 -14.26 47.99 46.26
CA ALA A 820 -13.26 48.96 46.70
C ALA A 820 -13.70 50.40 46.38
N SER A 821 -13.35 51.35 47.25
CA SER A 821 -13.55 52.77 46.99
C SER A 821 -12.43 53.34 46.12
N HIS A 822 -12.71 54.36 45.30
CA HIS A 822 -11.70 55.08 44.52
C HIS A 822 -11.97 56.60 44.49
N GLY A 823 -10.90 57.41 44.57
CA GLY A 823 -10.97 58.88 44.50
C GLY A 823 -10.52 59.46 43.15
N GLY A 824 -9.96 58.64 42.26
CA GLY A 824 -9.43 59.03 40.95
C GLY A 824 -9.83 58.04 39.84
N THR A 825 -8.99 57.91 38.82
CA THR A 825 -9.18 56.94 37.73
C THR A 825 -9.18 55.49 38.24
N ASN A 826 -10.07 54.67 37.70
CA ASN A 826 -10.21 53.26 38.09
C ASN A 826 -9.84 52.35 36.91
N GLY A 827 -8.63 51.81 36.93
CA GLY A 827 -8.10 50.90 35.91
C GLY A 827 -7.70 49.55 36.50
N VAL A 828 -7.49 48.57 35.63
CA VAL A 828 -6.95 47.26 36.02
C VAL A 828 -5.49 47.46 36.48
N PRO A 829 -5.11 47.03 37.69
CA PRO A 829 -3.75 47.17 38.18
C PRO A 829 -2.79 46.31 37.36
N THR A 830 -1.58 46.80 37.09
CA THR A 830 -0.51 46.04 36.43
C THR A 830 0.83 46.28 37.14
N PRO A 831 1.60 45.24 37.48
CA PRO A 831 1.29 43.81 37.30
C PRO A 831 0.33 43.24 38.36
N VAL A 832 -0.40 42.18 38.00
CA VAL A 832 -1.07 41.27 38.95
C VAL A 832 -0.28 39.97 38.96
N ALA A 833 0.22 39.60 40.13
CA ALA A 833 1.06 38.40 40.30
C ALA A 833 0.33 37.34 41.13
N CYS A 834 0.60 36.07 40.83
CA CYS A 834 0.07 34.93 41.57
C CYS A 834 1.21 34.00 41.99
N ALA A 835 1.16 33.53 43.23
CA ALA A 835 2.06 32.51 43.77
C ALA A 835 1.23 31.37 44.38
N ALA A 836 1.46 30.16 43.90
CA ALA A 836 0.92 28.91 44.41
C ALA A 836 1.69 28.47 45.67
N SER A 837 1.00 27.78 46.57
CA SER A 837 1.56 27.19 47.79
C SER A 837 1.22 25.72 47.97
#